data_AF-A0A365H9P9-F1
#
_entry.id   AF-A0A365H9P9-F1
#
_cell.length_a   1.000
_cell.length_b   1.000
_cell.length_c   1.000
_cell.angle_alpha   90.00
_cell.angle_beta   90.00
_cell.angle_gamma   90.00
#
_symmetry.space_group_name_H-M   'P 1'
#
loop_
_entity.id
_entity.type
_entity.pdbx_description
1 polymer ?
#
loop_
_entity_poly.entity_id
_entity_poly.type
_entity_poly.pdbx_seq_one_letter_code
_entity_poly.pdbx_strand_id
1 'polypeptide(L)'
;MGSVVARWTGREARALREAKRMSVREFAAHLGVNDAAVSNWERRGTDARLRYDTQQLLDTDLTRSEPAVAERFVLILRSDGGDEPADPPAERTPSTGTDRFGARSGQRTAVLLETARTGTAEPGYRPDGAAVEAFRQFLDSPSRAFALAGRSGSGKTLLTRHLADVLSGQADFQFHSCSTWAVPDAGLATEILRYASVPGGEDPLLSLEEASAGLRRSCVVIIDGIDTEEQLTGVGRQVDGVLRQAASDRLRFVVVVRTPPAVDVSAFPVLAASTFGPAARPSVPSYVMRRWTPAEAREQWERNQSPEQPAFTELPHALQALVRTPLYLRMLHGSEGARQVGGEPGASNAFRLVDHCVRMVLTRARQDVEPTMDRLAELACDEAPEIMPRALAESPPRPNRAAAVSPAGAPVPALVERETGGRERFAHGVFRDYFLAVRIADRMIARGRSAATIAAFNELADRAGRSAAARGVFDFVVCALDRHAPDFIELLALAPSIGLETALPMLLETAASNGNLASPHVLRTCADRCSQAPTSRLARALLAAPPLTEALADRHAPWVVQQLRTHGFGIWDDVARHLEHALDVRVSARVLDCVDFDNAEEAAFLARHFDLFAGAHRDDVKVLPRLLRHLDWRVRAALAEALGGPRVLGDGHVRLIVERLARDDDYKVRAAVGRAIGAAGPAVDLAHVRALLADGNWHVRERTLRGVLSGPREPLPDRELADTVVASIAGDGSWRSAPAPVAKLLTRLRLLHGDHAGERSALDGTALFELLRETRTGWIELPGELERALIARGHDSARWLTVREAHAARRRESAASAREAYRKRRGRRSVQVALDVHDLDRAIEIATAAAEAGVDFIEVGDPLIKRVGVEAVDAVKRHAPEVAVVAEMMSADWGRDQVELAAEAGADVVLLIGPASIASVSAAVGAARRLGVVLTLDAPSRHVDPSWLRDMERAGIDGFVVTTNIDLGVGGTRPLAAARTIRACSELPVAVSGGFGIADDALTGSADWDIAIVGRGVAEAVTPADMLHRLTALIHTTHHGTRS
;
A
#
# COMPACT_ATOMS: atom_id res chain seq x y z
N MET A 1 20.48 -3.03 64.63
CA MET A 1 20.46 -4.51 64.61
C MET A 1 20.70 -4.94 63.17
N GLY A 2 21.82 -5.60 62.91
CA GLY A 2 22.22 -5.97 61.54
C GLY A 2 21.30 -7.03 60.94
N SER A 3 20.81 -6.78 59.72
CA SER A 3 20.10 -7.76 58.90
C SER A 3 21.13 -8.79 58.42
N VAL A 4 21.27 -9.91 59.12
CA VAL A 4 22.13 -11.02 58.69
C VAL A 4 21.39 -11.79 57.60
N VAL A 5 21.86 -11.71 56.36
CA VAL A 5 21.40 -12.57 55.28
C VAL A 5 21.97 -13.97 55.53
N ALA A 6 21.12 -14.94 55.85
CA ALA A 6 21.57 -16.28 56.27
C ALA A 6 22.35 -17.03 55.16
N ARG A 7 22.07 -16.74 53.89
CA ARG A 7 22.77 -17.27 52.73
C ARG A 7 22.56 -16.35 51.53
N TRP A 8 23.64 -15.98 50.85
CA TRP A 8 23.54 -15.22 49.61
C TRP A 8 23.40 -16.15 48.40
N THR A 9 22.32 -15.97 47.64
CA THR A 9 22.11 -16.54 46.30
C THR A 9 22.05 -15.41 45.26
N GLY A 10 21.77 -15.75 44.01
CA GLY A 10 21.55 -14.78 42.94
C GLY A 10 20.37 -13.86 43.20
N ARG A 11 19.37 -14.34 43.94
CA ARG A 11 18.19 -13.56 44.35
C ARG A 11 18.58 -12.43 45.28
N GLU A 12 19.30 -12.72 46.37
CA GLU A 12 19.72 -11.70 47.33
C GLU A 12 20.73 -10.73 46.68
N ALA A 13 21.66 -11.23 45.87
CA ALA A 13 22.61 -10.39 45.15
C ALA A 13 21.89 -9.38 44.22
N ARG A 14 20.87 -9.83 43.48
CA ARG A 14 20.02 -8.98 42.64
C ARG A 14 19.24 -7.96 43.48
N ALA A 15 18.62 -8.40 44.57
CA ALA A 15 17.85 -7.53 45.45
C ALA A 15 18.74 -6.41 46.04
N LEU A 16 19.99 -6.71 46.41
CA LEU A 16 20.93 -5.71 46.93
C LEU A 16 21.31 -4.69 45.83
N ARG A 17 21.57 -5.17 44.60
CA ARG A 17 21.85 -4.31 43.45
C ARG A 17 20.70 -3.36 43.15
N GLU A 18 19.48 -3.90 43.08
CA GLU A 18 18.27 -3.12 42.80
C GLU A 18 17.97 -2.12 43.93
N ALA A 19 18.18 -2.52 45.19
CA ALA A 19 18.06 -1.61 46.33
C ALA A 19 19.05 -0.42 46.25
N LYS A 20 20.23 -0.64 45.66
CA LYS A 20 21.26 0.38 45.37
C LYS A 20 21.04 1.13 44.05
N ARG A 21 20.07 0.69 43.23
CA ARG A 21 19.75 1.27 41.91
C ARG A 21 20.94 1.30 40.94
N MET A 22 21.76 0.25 40.97
CA MET A 22 22.92 0.12 40.09
C MET A 22 22.62 -0.82 38.92
N SER A 23 23.18 -0.52 37.75
CA SER A 23 23.27 -1.50 36.66
C SER A 23 24.18 -2.67 37.05
N VAL A 24 24.11 -3.80 36.34
CA VAL A 24 24.97 -4.96 36.62
C VAL A 24 26.45 -4.60 36.53
N ARG A 25 26.83 -3.79 35.54
CA ARG A 25 28.22 -3.34 35.33
C ARG A 25 28.72 -2.43 36.44
N GLU A 26 27.89 -1.49 36.90
CA GLU A 26 28.23 -0.61 38.03
C GLU A 26 28.32 -1.37 39.35
N PHE A 27 27.41 -2.32 39.58
CA PHE A 27 27.42 -3.14 40.79
C PHE A 27 28.62 -4.08 40.84
N ALA A 28 28.97 -4.69 39.70
CA ALA A 28 30.18 -5.51 39.59
C ALA A 28 31.45 -4.70 39.89
N ALA A 29 31.57 -3.50 39.31
CA ALA A 29 32.68 -2.60 39.59
C ALA A 29 32.73 -2.14 41.06
N HIS A 30 31.57 -1.83 41.65
CA HIS A 30 31.43 -1.45 43.07
C HIS A 30 31.89 -2.57 44.02
N LEU A 31 31.58 -3.82 43.70
CA LEU A 31 32.01 -4.99 44.47
C LEU A 31 33.42 -5.48 44.11
N GLY A 32 34.07 -4.90 43.10
CA GLY A 32 35.39 -5.35 42.63
C GLY A 32 35.38 -6.74 41.97
N VAL A 33 34.25 -7.14 41.37
CA VAL A 33 34.07 -8.45 40.70
C VAL A 33 33.79 -8.28 39.21
N ASN A 34 33.95 -9.35 38.44
CA ASN A 34 33.66 -9.35 37.01
C ASN A 34 32.14 -9.25 36.75
N ASP A 35 31.71 -8.48 35.75
CA ASP A 35 30.30 -8.27 35.38
C ASP A 35 29.59 -9.54 34.91
N ALA A 36 30.32 -10.46 34.27
CA ALA A 36 29.82 -11.79 33.93
C ALA A 36 29.55 -12.64 35.18
N ALA A 37 30.26 -12.41 36.29
CA ALA A 37 30.02 -13.13 37.54
C ALA A 37 28.68 -12.72 38.17
N VAL A 38 28.41 -11.41 38.25
CA VAL A 38 27.13 -10.88 38.76
C VAL A 38 25.97 -11.34 37.86
N SER A 39 26.12 -11.21 36.54
CA SER A 39 25.12 -11.70 35.58
C SER A 39 24.83 -13.20 35.77
N ASN A 40 25.85 -14.02 36.02
CA ASN A 40 25.70 -15.45 36.22
C ASN A 40 25.04 -15.79 37.57
N TRP A 41 25.33 -15.03 38.63
CA TRP A 41 24.64 -15.17 39.92
C TRP A 41 23.16 -14.88 39.75
N GLU A 42 22.79 -13.72 39.20
CA GLU A 42 21.39 -13.31 39.03
C GLU A 42 20.60 -14.25 38.10
N ARG A 43 21.22 -14.68 36.99
CA ARG A 43 20.63 -15.66 36.06
C ARG A 43 20.30 -16.99 36.72
N ARG A 44 21.09 -17.43 37.70
CA ARG A 44 20.87 -18.69 38.42
C ARG A 44 19.98 -18.54 39.66
N GLY A 45 19.51 -17.33 39.98
CA GLY A 45 18.55 -17.08 41.05
C GLY A 45 18.92 -17.75 42.37
N THR A 46 17.96 -18.46 42.98
CA THR A 46 18.14 -19.19 44.25
C THR A 46 19.10 -20.38 44.16
N ASP A 47 19.33 -20.92 42.95
CA ASP A 47 20.26 -22.03 42.71
C ASP A 47 21.73 -21.59 42.62
N ALA A 48 22.01 -20.28 42.62
CA ALA A 48 23.37 -19.78 42.57
C ALA A 48 24.14 -20.12 43.86
N ARG A 49 25.28 -20.81 43.71
CA ARG A 49 26.21 -21.12 44.81
C ARG A 49 27.35 -20.10 44.84
N LEU A 50 27.18 -19.04 45.62
CA LEU A 50 28.22 -18.00 45.80
C LEU A 50 29.35 -18.49 46.71
N ARG A 51 30.60 -18.19 46.34
CA ARG A 51 31.77 -18.55 47.15
C ARG A 51 31.78 -17.76 48.46
N TYR A 52 32.42 -18.31 49.49
CA TYR A 52 32.47 -17.72 50.83
C TYR A 52 32.94 -16.24 50.82
N ASP A 53 34.01 -15.94 50.08
CA ASP A 53 34.55 -14.57 49.97
C ASP A 53 33.54 -13.59 49.33
N THR A 54 32.75 -14.06 48.37
CA THR A 54 31.69 -13.26 47.72
C THR A 54 30.55 -12.97 48.68
N GLN A 55 30.16 -13.94 49.51
CA GLN A 55 29.11 -13.73 50.51
C GLN A 55 29.56 -12.72 51.58
N GLN A 56 30.81 -12.81 52.05
CA GLN A 56 31.38 -11.83 52.97
C GLN A 56 31.43 -10.41 52.39
N LEU A 57 31.72 -10.30 51.09
CA LEU A 57 31.76 -9.02 50.39
C LEU A 57 30.36 -8.40 50.31
N LEU A 58 29.34 -9.19 49.97
CA LEU A 58 27.94 -8.75 49.94
C LEU A 58 27.41 -8.42 51.34
N ASP A 59 27.77 -9.18 52.37
CA ASP A 59 27.44 -8.87 53.77
C ASP A 59 28.05 -7.54 54.20
N THR A 60 29.32 -7.30 53.85
CA THR A 60 30.01 -6.05 54.15
C THR A 60 29.36 -4.88 53.43
N ASP A 61 29.01 -5.06 52.15
CA ASP A 61 28.36 -4.02 51.35
C ASP A 61 26.94 -3.69 51.84
N LEU A 62 26.14 -4.70 52.19
CA LEU A 62 24.82 -4.50 52.80
C LEU A 62 24.94 -3.82 54.16
N THR A 63 25.90 -4.21 55.00
CA THR A 63 26.11 -3.63 56.34
C THR A 63 26.57 -2.17 56.27
N ARG A 64 27.35 -1.80 55.25
CA ARG A 64 27.84 -0.43 55.04
C ARG A 64 26.85 0.45 54.28
N SER A 65 25.75 -0.11 53.78
CA SER A 65 24.74 0.65 53.04
C SER A 65 23.91 1.54 53.96
N GLU A 66 23.42 2.65 53.42
CA GLU A 66 22.52 3.55 54.16
C GLU A 66 21.25 2.82 54.62
N PRO A 67 20.63 3.22 55.74
CA PRO A 67 19.41 2.57 56.26
C PRO A 67 18.29 2.44 55.23
N ALA A 68 18.12 3.45 54.37
CA ALA A 68 17.12 3.44 53.30
C ALA A 68 17.37 2.37 52.21
N VAL A 69 18.63 1.96 51.98
CA VAL A 69 18.97 0.87 51.07
C VAL A 69 18.64 -0.48 51.70
N ALA A 70 18.95 -0.65 52.99
CA ALA A 70 18.62 -1.88 53.72
C ALA A 70 17.10 -2.10 53.82
N GLU A 71 16.31 -1.04 54.04
CA GLU A 71 14.85 -1.10 54.03
C GLU A 71 14.30 -1.52 52.66
N ARG A 72 14.82 -0.94 51.56
CA ARG A 72 14.46 -1.35 50.19
C ARG A 72 14.83 -2.79 49.90
N PHE A 73 16.03 -3.22 50.31
CA PHE A 73 16.50 -4.58 50.15
C PHE A 73 15.55 -5.60 50.81
N VAL A 74 15.12 -5.33 52.05
CA VAL A 74 14.15 -6.18 52.76
C VAL A 74 12.78 -6.15 52.09
N LEU A 75 12.31 -5.00 51.61
CA LEU A 75 11.05 -4.87 50.89
C LEU A 75 11.05 -5.69 49.59
N ILE A 76 12.14 -5.62 48.80
CA ILE A 76 12.31 -6.38 47.55
C ILE A 76 12.32 -7.89 47.85
N LEU A 77 13.03 -8.32 48.90
CA LEU A 77 13.04 -9.73 49.27
C LEU A 77 11.68 -10.24 49.75
N ARG A 78 10.89 -9.39 50.44
CA ARG A 78 9.53 -9.73 50.90
C ARG A 78 8.51 -9.74 49.76
N SER A 79 8.63 -8.87 48.76
CA SER A 79 7.75 -8.90 47.58
C SER A 79 7.96 -10.14 46.71
N ASP A 80 9.18 -10.69 46.70
CA ASP A 80 9.51 -11.96 46.03
C ASP A 80 9.21 -13.20 46.91
N GLY A 81 8.70 -13.03 48.13
CA GLY A 81 8.51 -14.10 49.13
C GLY A 81 7.15 -14.80 49.13
N GLY A 82 6.31 -14.59 48.11
CA GLY A 82 4.99 -15.21 48.01
C GLY A 82 5.02 -16.59 47.35
N ASP A 83 5.73 -17.55 47.94
CA ASP A 83 5.63 -18.97 47.61
C ASP A 83 5.35 -19.75 48.92
N GLU A 84 4.07 -19.90 49.25
CA GLU A 84 3.58 -21.00 50.10
C GLU A 84 2.36 -21.63 49.43
N PRO A 85 2.15 -22.95 49.64
CA PRO A 85 1.57 -23.85 48.67
C PRO A 85 0.05 -23.77 48.69
N ALA A 86 -0.53 -23.35 47.57
CA ALA A 86 -1.94 -23.57 47.33
C ALA A 86 -2.21 -25.08 47.27
N ASP A 87 -3.24 -25.50 47.99
CA ASP A 87 -3.87 -26.82 47.92
C ASP A 87 -3.87 -27.39 46.50
N PRO A 88 -3.76 -28.73 46.35
CA PRO A 88 -3.68 -29.38 45.06
C PRO A 88 -4.85 -28.88 44.22
N PRO A 89 -4.65 -28.48 42.95
CA PRO A 89 -5.78 -28.11 42.14
C PRO A 89 -6.69 -29.35 42.12
N ALA A 90 -7.84 -29.24 42.78
CA ALA A 90 -9.00 -30.04 42.50
C ALA A 90 -9.02 -30.19 40.99
N GLU A 91 -8.99 -31.44 40.51
CA GLU A 91 -8.96 -31.80 39.10
C GLU A 91 -9.76 -30.77 38.31
N ARG A 92 -9.03 -29.76 37.80
CA ARG A 92 -9.50 -29.00 36.68
C ARG A 92 -9.27 -30.00 35.57
N THR A 93 -10.28 -30.85 35.40
CA THR A 93 -10.78 -31.23 34.09
C THR A 93 -10.29 -30.18 33.10
N PRO A 94 -9.53 -30.56 32.06
CA PRO A 94 -8.95 -29.60 31.14
C PRO A 94 -10.08 -28.77 30.57
N SER A 95 -10.29 -27.57 31.13
CA SER A 95 -11.18 -26.60 30.53
C SER A 95 -10.44 -26.13 29.29
N THR A 96 -10.84 -26.70 28.16
CA THR A 96 -10.66 -26.18 26.81
C THR A 96 -10.96 -24.68 26.80
N GLY A 97 -9.95 -23.86 27.08
CA GLY A 97 -10.06 -22.41 27.30
C GLY A 97 -9.46 -21.61 26.16
N THR A 98 -10.03 -21.81 24.98
CA THR A 98 -9.74 -21.17 23.69
C THR A 98 -9.98 -19.65 23.67
N ASP A 99 -9.04 -18.90 23.08
CA ASP A 99 -9.03 -17.45 22.72
C ASP A 99 -8.81 -16.41 23.84
N ARG A 100 -7.67 -16.45 24.54
CA ARG A 100 -7.27 -15.41 25.51
C ARG A 100 -6.61 -14.18 24.87
N PHE A 101 -5.90 -14.34 23.75
CA PHE A 101 -5.11 -13.26 23.14
C PHE A 101 -6.00 -12.19 22.51
N GLY A 102 -7.01 -12.59 21.71
CA GLY A 102 -7.97 -11.65 21.12
C GLY A 102 -8.79 -10.95 22.20
N ALA A 103 -9.42 -11.72 23.10
CA ALA A 103 -10.27 -11.18 24.15
C ALA A 103 -9.59 -10.12 25.04
N ARG A 104 -8.32 -10.34 25.45
CA ARG A 104 -7.55 -9.36 26.24
C ARG A 104 -7.23 -8.10 25.44
N SER A 105 -6.96 -8.25 24.15
CA SER A 105 -6.75 -7.12 23.24
C SER A 105 -8.01 -6.26 23.15
N GLY A 106 -9.17 -6.88 22.93
CA GLY A 106 -10.47 -6.19 22.91
C GLY A 106 -10.79 -5.47 24.22
N GLN A 107 -10.54 -6.10 25.37
CA GLN A 107 -10.75 -5.47 26.69
C GLN A 107 -9.91 -4.20 26.88
N ARG A 108 -8.61 -4.26 26.54
CA ARG A 108 -7.72 -3.10 26.64
C ARG A 108 -8.14 -1.98 25.69
N THR A 109 -8.52 -2.34 24.47
CA THR A 109 -9.03 -1.38 23.48
C THR A 109 -10.31 -0.70 23.96
N ALA A 110 -11.25 -1.42 24.55
CA ALA A 110 -12.48 -0.85 25.10
C ALA A 110 -12.20 0.21 26.18
N VAL A 111 -11.25 -0.06 27.08
CA VAL A 111 -10.82 0.91 28.11
C VAL A 111 -10.21 2.17 27.48
N LEU A 112 -9.37 2.01 26.45
CA LEU A 112 -8.77 3.13 25.74
C LEU A 112 -9.81 3.99 25.01
N LEU A 113 -10.80 3.36 24.36
CA LEU A 113 -11.89 4.07 23.69
C LEU A 113 -12.76 4.85 24.69
N GLU A 114 -13.04 4.27 25.86
CA GLU A 114 -13.80 4.94 26.91
C GLU A 114 -13.04 6.12 27.53
N THR A 115 -11.73 5.96 27.74
CA THR A 115 -10.85 7.05 28.20
C THR A 115 -10.79 8.18 27.18
N ALA A 116 -10.74 7.85 25.88
CA ALA A 116 -10.73 8.84 24.81
C ALA A 116 -12.04 9.65 24.74
N ARG A 117 -13.19 9.03 25.04
CA ARG A 117 -14.51 9.70 25.09
C ARG A 117 -14.64 10.68 26.26
N THR A 118 -13.98 10.38 27.39
CA THR A 118 -14.10 11.14 28.64
C THR A 118 -13.08 12.27 28.78
N GLY A 119 -11.91 12.19 28.12
CA GLY A 119 -10.82 13.18 28.21
C GLY A 119 -11.06 14.49 27.43
N THR A 120 -11.89 14.44 26.40
CA THR A 120 -12.43 15.60 25.65
C THR A 120 -13.72 15.09 25.03
N ALA A 121 -14.87 15.70 25.27
CA ALA A 121 -16.10 15.35 24.56
C ALA A 121 -15.87 15.53 23.05
N GLU A 122 -15.51 14.45 22.34
CA GLU A 122 -15.25 14.49 20.90
C GLU A 122 -16.60 14.49 20.17
N PRO A 123 -17.10 15.63 19.67
CA PRO A 123 -18.44 15.66 19.13
C PRO A 123 -18.40 15.18 17.65
N GLY A 124 -19.29 14.23 17.33
CA GLY A 124 -19.91 14.15 16.00
C GLY A 124 -19.07 13.75 14.79
N TYR A 125 -17.86 13.19 14.94
CA TYR A 125 -17.03 12.74 13.80
C TYR A 125 -17.81 11.80 12.88
N ARG A 126 -17.99 12.20 11.61
CA ARG A 126 -18.54 11.34 10.55
C ARG A 126 -17.39 10.62 9.82
N PRO A 127 -17.36 9.28 9.83
CA PRO A 127 -16.37 8.51 9.10
C PRO A 127 -16.61 8.63 7.59
N ASP A 128 -15.55 8.41 6.81
CA ASP A 128 -15.66 8.23 5.37
C ASP A 128 -16.31 6.86 5.08
N GLY A 129 -17.58 6.86 4.66
CA GLY A 129 -18.36 5.64 4.47
C GLY A 129 -17.72 4.65 3.47
N ALA A 130 -17.05 5.16 2.44
CA ALA A 130 -16.35 4.31 1.48
C ALA A 130 -15.10 3.64 2.11
N ALA A 131 -14.43 4.32 3.04
CA ALA A 131 -13.32 3.75 3.79
C ALA A 131 -13.80 2.64 4.74
N VAL A 132 -14.96 2.85 5.38
CA VAL A 132 -15.59 1.86 6.26
C VAL A 132 -15.97 0.61 5.47
N GLU A 133 -16.53 0.79 4.27
CA GLU A 133 -16.93 -0.34 3.43
C GLU A 133 -15.73 -1.13 2.90
N ALA A 134 -14.71 -0.44 2.40
CA ALA A 134 -13.45 -1.08 2.00
C ALA A 134 -12.81 -1.86 3.17
N PHE A 135 -12.95 -1.38 4.40
CA PHE A 135 -12.46 -2.08 5.58
C PHE A 135 -13.26 -3.34 5.91
N ARG A 136 -14.59 -3.35 5.70
CA ARG A 136 -15.41 -4.56 5.85
C ARG A 136 -15.04 -5.62 4.81
N GLN A 137 -14.90 -5.21 3.55
CA GLN A 137 -14.43 -6.09 2.48
C GLN A 137 -13.05 -6.68 2.83
N PHE A 138 -12.16 -5.87 3.40
CA PHE A 138 -10.90 -6.38 3.93
C PHE A 138 -11.11 -7.44 5.02
N LEU A 139 -11.99 -7.22 6.00
CA LEU A 139 -12.29 -8.19 7.07
C LEU A 139 -12.84 -9.52 6.52
N ASP A 140 -13.60 -9.49 5.43
CA ASP A 140 -14.15 -10.68 4.79
C ASP A 140 -13.20 -11.33 3.77
N SER A 141 -12.15 -10.62 3.35
CA SER A 141 -11.14 -11.11 2.42
C SER A 141 -10.09 -12.05 3.08
N PRO A 142 -9.35 -12.84 2.27
CA PRO A 142 -8.16 -13.55 2.73
C PRO A 142 -6.93 -12.64 2.98
N SER A 143 -7.02 -11.34 2.66
CA SER A 143 -5.93 -10.40 2.88
C SER A 143 -5.69 -10.16 4.37
N ARG A 144 -4.42 -10.00 4.74
CA ARG A 144 -3.99 -9.80 6.13
C ARG A 144 -3.48 -8.39 6.42
N ALA A 145 -3.33 -7.54 5.40
CA ALA A 145 -2.90 -6.16 5.57
C ALA A 145 -3.83 -5.16 4.86
N PHE A 146 -4.02 -3.99 5.46
CA PHE A 146 -4.77 -2.87 4.89
C PHE A 146 -3.97 -1.58 5.05
N ALA A 147 -3.66 -0.92 3.93
CA ALA A 147 -2.94 0.35 3.94
C ALA A 147 -3.92 1.53 3.88
N LEU A 148 -3.93 2.35 4.93
CA LEU A 148 -4.74 3.57 5.01
C LEU A 148 -3.84 4.79 4.82
N ALA A 149 -3.91 5.42 3.65
CA ALA A 149 -3.10 6.56 3.28
C ALA A 149 -3.88 7.89 3.34
N GLY A 150 -3.17 9.02 3.45
CA GLY A 150 -3.76 10.35 3.27
C GLY A 150 -2.98 11.44 4.00
N ARG A 151 -3.24 12.71 3.69
CA ARG A 151 -2.54 13.86 4.30
C ARG A 151 -2.73 13.92 5.81
N SER A 152 -1.81 14.59 6.51
CA SER A 152 -1.98 14.91 7.94
C SER A 152 -3.29 15.65 8.20
N GLY A 153 -3.94 15.36 9.34
CA GLY A 153 -5.22 15.97 9.72
C GLY A 153 -6.47 15.42 9.02
N SER A 154 -6.34 14.48 8.07
CA SER A 154 -7.49 13.90 7.34
C SER A 154 -8.47 13.11 8.20
N GLY A 155 -8.13 12.78 9.45
CA GLY A 155 -8.98 12.04 10.37
C GLY A 155 -8.73 10.52 10.42
N LYS A 156 -7.59 10.03 9.90
CA LYS A 156 -7.26 8.59 9.89
C LYS A 156 -7.32 7.95 11.27
N THR A 157 -6.74 8.58 12.29
CA THR A 157 -6.78 8.09 13.68
C THR A 157 -8.21 8.05 14.25
N LEU A 158 -9.07 8.99 13.84
CA LEU A 158 -10.48 8.98 14.23
C LEU A 158 -11.24 7.86 13.52
N LEU A 159 -10.95 7.64 12.24
CA LEU A 159 -11.51 6.53 11.48
C LEU A 159 -11.14 5.18 12.11
N THR A 160 -9.88 4.95 12.46
CA THR A 160 -9.46 3.68 13.07
C THR A 160 -10.09 3.44 14.43
N ARG A 161 -10.28 4.49 15.24
CA ARG A 161 -11.05 4.42 16.50
C ARG A 161 -12.52 4.11 16.25
N HIS A 162 -13.13 4.78 15.27
CA HIS A 162 -14.52 4.54 14.89
C HIS A 162 -14.73 3.09 14.41
N LEU A 163 -13.82 2.57 13.58
CA LEU A 163 -13.86 1.18 13.12
C LEU A 163 -13.77 0.20 14.28
N ALA A 164 -12.84 0.41 15.22
CA ALA A 164 -12.69 -0.45 16.40
C ALA A 164 -13.95 -0.45 17.28
N ASP A 165 -14.64 0.68 17.38
CA ASP A 165 -15.88 0.82 18.14
C ASP A 165 -17.03 0.07 17.47
N VAL A 166 -17.34 0.38 16.21
CA VAL A 166 -18.51 -0.17 15.49
C VAL A 166 -18.32 -1.63 15.06
N LEU A 167 -17.08 -2.11 14.95
CA LEU A 167 -16.76 -3.49 14.54
C LEU A 167 -16.22 -4.34 15.70
N SER A 168 -16.31 -3.86 16.95
CA SER A 168 -15.91 -4.61 18.17
C SER A 168 -16.61 -5.98 18.33
N GLY A 169 -17.80 -6.14 17.72
CA GLY A 169 -18.52 -7.42 17.65
C GLY A 169 -17.99 -8.37 16.57
N GLN A 170 -17.25 -7.88 15.58
CA GLN A 170 -16.75 -8.65 14.43
C GLN A 170 -15.26 -8.99 14.55
N ALA A 171 -14.47 -8.11 15.16
CA ALA A 171 -13.03 -8.28 15.33
C ALA A 171 -12.53 -7.68 16.66
N ASP A 172 -11.42 -8.22 17.16
CA ASP A 172 -10.59 -7.58 18.18
C ASP A 172 -9.66 -6.56 17.54
N PHE A 173 -9.26 -5.54 18.31
CA PHE A 173 -8.37 -4.49 17.84
C PHE A 173 -7.24 -4.25 18.84
N GLN A 174 -6.11 -3.79 18.32
CA GLN A 174 -5.01 -3.23 19.10
C GLN A 174 -4.57 -1.90 18.49
N PHE A 175 -4.28 -0.90 19.33
CA PHE A 175 -3.74 0.38 18.90
C PHE A 175 -2.26 0.49 19.24
N HIS A 176 -1.43 0.67 18.21
CA HIS A 176 -0.01 0.91 18.31
C HIS A 176 0.34 2.22 17.60
N SER A 177 1.22 3.02 18.21
CA SER A 177 1.72 4.26 17.62
C SER A 177 3.23 4.19 17.42
N CYS A 178 3.74 4.57 16.25
CA CYS A 178 5.18 4.65 16.00
C CYS A 178 5.90 5.49 17.07
N SER A 179 5.28 6.57 17.57
CA SER A 179 5.87 7.38 18.65
C SER A 179 6.07 6.64 19.99
N THR A 180 5.34 5.54 20.22
CA THR A 180 5.39 4.78 21.49
C THR A 180 6.33 3.59 21.46
N TRP A 181 6.65 3.06 20.27
CA TRP A 181 7.45 1.83 20.15
C TRP A 181 8.47 1.81 19.01
N ALA A 182 8.45 2.74 18.06
CA ALA A 182 9.44 2.80 16.97
C ALA A 182 10.80 3.35 17.43
N VAL A 183 11.24 2.91 18.61
CA VAL A 183 12.59 3.02 19.13
C VAL A 183 13.34 1.78 18.64
N PRO A 184 14.63 1.86 18.25
CA PRO A 184 15.39 0.72 17.73
C PRO A 184 15.46 -0.52 18.64
N ASP A 185 15.07 -0.42 19.91
CA ASP A 185 15.26 -1.46 20.93
C ASP A 185 14.04 -2.37 21.18
N ALA A 186 12.84 -2.10 20.62
CA ALA A 186 11.62 -2.90 20.86
C ALA A 186 10.92 -3.32 19.56
N GLY A 187 10.79 -4.63 19.34
CA GLY A 187 10.11 -5.19 18.17
C GLY A 187 8.59 -5.20 18.28
N LEU A 188 7.89 -5.03 17.15
CA LEU A 188 6.43 -5.02 17.01
C LEU A 188 5.77 -6.27 17.60
N ALA A 189 6.38 -7.45 17.47
CA ALA A 189 5.85 -8.68 18.05
C ALA A 189 5.76 -8.62 19.59
N THR A 190 6.79 -8.07 20.24
CA THR A 190 6.82 -7.82 21.68
C THR A 190 5.69 -6.87 22.08
N GLU A 191 5.47 -5.82 21.30
CA GLU A 191 4.41 -4.85 21.54
C GLU A 191 3.01 -5.45 21.42
N ILE A 192 2.77 -6.26 20.39
CA ILE A 192 1.51 -6.97 20.18
C ILE A 192 1.19 -7.89 21.36
N LEU A 193 2.19 -8.64 21.83
CA LEU A 193 2.07 -9.52 22.99
C LEU A 193 1.84 -8.74 24.29
N ARG A 194 2.61 -7.67 24.51
CA ARG A 194 2.48 -6.77 25.67
C ARG A 194 1.10 -6.11 25.72
N TYR A 195 0.55 -5.71 24.58
CA TYR A 195 -0.78 -5.13 24.48
C TYR A 195 -1.83 -6.12 25.01
N ALA A 196 -1.74 -7.38 24.59
CA ALA A 196 -2.60 -8.48 25.02
C ALA A 196 -2.26 -9.05 26.42
N SER A 197 -1.27 -8.48 27.13
CA SER A 197 -0.75 -9.01 28.40
C SER A 197 -0.36 -10.49 28.30
N VAL A 198 0.31 -10.85 27.20
CA VAL A 198 0.88 -12.18 26.95
C VAL A 198 2.41 -12.06 27.07
N PRO A 199 3.08 -12.99 27.79
CA PRO A 199 4.54 -12.99 27.88
C PRO A 199 5.19 -13.19 26.49
N GLY A 200 6.27 -12.45 26.23
CA GLY A 200 7.00 -12.49 24.96
C GLY A 200 7.91 -13.70 24.74
N GLY A 201 8.15 -14.52 25.77
CA GLY A 201 9.15 -15.59 25.71
C GLY A 201 10.57 -15.09 25.41
N GLU A 202 11.47 -15.99 25.00
CA GLU A 202 12.80 -15.64 24.46
C GLU A 202 12.73 -15.14 23.01
N ASP A 203 11.76 -15.64 22.24
CA ASP A 203 11.46 -15.21 20.87
C ASP A 203 10.01 -14.67 20.79
N PRO A 204 9.84 -13.35 20.70
CA PRO A 204 8.53 -12.72 20.56
C PRO A 204 7.77 -13.08 19.29
N LEU A 205 8.45 -13.41 18.19
CA LEU A 205 7.79 -13.80 16.94
C LEU A 205 7.18 -15.20 17.06
N LEU A 206 7.91 -16.15 17.66
CA LEU A 206 7.40 -17.49 17.96
C LEU A 206 6.25 -17.43 18.97
N SER A 207 6.42 -16.66 20.04
CA SER A 207 5.36 -16.49 21.05
C SER A 207 4.10 -15.86 20.46
N LEU A 208 4.24 -14.94 19.50
CA LEU A 208 3.11 -14.36 18.76
C LEU A 208 2.45 -15.36 17.80
N GLU A 209 3.22 -16.21 17.14
CA GLU A 209 2.68 -17.30 16.32
C GLU A 209 1.81 -18.24 17.16
N GLU A 210 2.33 -18.72 18.30
CA GLU A 210 1.59 -19.59 19.22
C GLU A 210 0.32 -18.92 19.77
N ALA A 211 0.44 -17.65 20.19
CA ALA A 211 -0.70 -16.90 20.73
C ALA A 211 -1.78 -16.63 19.67
N SER A 212 -1.38 -16.35 18.43
CA SER A 212 -2.30 -16.03 17.33
C SER A 212 -2.92 -17.26 16.65
N ALA A 213 -2.32 -18.45 16.79
CA ALA A 213 -2.87 -19.70 16.28
C ALA A 213 -4.24 -20.06 16.89
N GLY A 214 -4.51 -19.62 18.12
CA GLY A 214 -5.76 -19.87 18.84
C GLY A 214 -6.89 -18.86 18.62
N LEU A 215 -6.71 -17.86 17.74
CA LEU A 215 -7.70 -16.81 17.48
C LEU A 215 -8.99 -17.40 16.88
N ARG A 216 -10.16 -17.09 17.47
CA ARG A 216 -11.48 -17.47 16.91
C ARG A 216 -12.06 -16.38 16.01
N ARG A 217 -11.78 -15.12 16.32
CA ARG A 217 -12.11 -13.95 15.50
C ARG A 217 -10.85 -13.22 15.06
N SER A 218 -10.97 -12.37 14.04
CA SER A 218 -9.83 -11.56 13.59
C SER A 218 -9.36 -10.64 14.71
N CYS A 219 -8.04 -10.53 14.89
CA CYS A 219 -7.40 -9.53 15.73
C CYS A 219 -6.62 -8.57 14.83
N VAL A 220 -7.08 -7.32 14.79
CA VAL A 220 -6.57 -6.26 13.93
C VAL A 220 -5.59 -5.40 14.70
N VAL A 221 -4.32 -5.45 14.31
CA VAL A 221 -3.23 -4.63 14.83
C VAL A 221 -3.15 -3.34 14.01
N ILE A 222 -3.58 -2.23 14.58
CA ILE A 222 -3.51 -0.91 13.95
C ILE A 222 -2.19 -0.26 14.33
N ILE A 223 -1.38 0.07 13.32
CA ILE A 223 -0.12 0.78 13.44
C ILE A 223 -0.31 2.19 12.87
N ASP A 224 -0.47 3.16 13.77
CA ASP A 224 -0.57 4.58 13.48
C ASP A 224 0.77 5.29 13.73
N GLY A 225 0.87 6.53 13.27
CA GLY A 225 2.03 7.39 13.48
C GLY A 225 3.04 7.42 12.34
N ILE A 226 2.88 6.62 11.26
CA ILE A 226 3.85 6.57 10.17
C ILE A 226 3.81 7.88 9.39
N ASP A 227 4.90 8.65 9.43
CA ASP A 227 5.03 9.97 8.85
C ASP A 227 6.31 10.17 8.03
N THR A 228 7.25 9.22 8.02
CA THR A 228 8.45 9.24 7.18
C THR A 228 8.65 7.95 6.39
N GLU A 229 9.43 8.01 5.31
CA GLU A 229 9.87 6.84 4.54
C GLU A 229 10.67 5.84 5.39
N GLU A 230 11.47 6.34 6.33
CA GLU A 230 12.25 5.52 7.27
C GLU A 230 11.33 4.72 8.21
N GLN A 231 10.31 5.37 8.77
CA GLN A 231 9.32 4.69 9.60
C GLN A 231 8.48 3.70 8.79
N LEU A 232 8.04 4.06 7.58
CA LEU A 232 7.32 3.14 6.70
C LEU A 232 8.19 1.90 6.41
N THR A 233 9.49 2.11 6.19
CA THR A 233 10.46 1.03 5.98
C THR A 233 10.63 0.16 7.22
N GLY A 234 10.82 0.78 8.38
CA GLY A 234 10.96 0.07 9.65
C GLY A 234 9.73 -0.75 10.02
N VAL A 235 8.54 -0.14 9.94
CA VAL A 235 7.26 -0.81 10.19
C VAL A 235 7.01 -1.89 9.14
N GLY A 236 7.21 -1.58 7.86
CA GLY A 236 7.04 -2.52 6.75
C GLY A 236 7.84 -3.79 6.95
N ARG A 237 9.13 -3.67 7.32
CA ARG A 237 10.00 -4.83 7.64
C ARG A 237 9.48 -5.66 8.81
N GLN A 238 9.03 -5.01 9.88
CA GLN A 238 8.55 -5.72 11.06
C GLN A 238 7.22 -6.43 10.80
N VAL A 239 6.31 -5.78 10.08
CA VAL A 239 5.05 -6.40 9.65
C VAL A 239 5.31 -7.56 8.68
N ASP A 240 6.22 -7.40 7.71
CA ASP A 240 6.63 -8.49 6.80
C ASP A 240 7.20 -9.69 7.58
N GLY A 241 8.06 -9.41 8.57
CA GLY A 241 8.61 -10.43 9.47
C GLY A 241 7.54 -11.18 10.26
N VAL A 242 6.57 -10.46 10.85
CA VAL A 242 5.45 -11.09 11.56
C VAL A 242 4.58 -11.90 10.60
N LEU A 243 4.24 -11.36 9.43
CA LEU A 243 3.45 -12.08 8.43
C LEU A 243 4.16 -13.35 7.96
N ARG A 244 5.49 -13.29 7.79
CA ARG A 244 6.36 -14.42 7.42
C ARG A 244 6.38 -15.52 8.47
N GLN A 245 6.42 -15.15 9.76
CA GLN A 245 6.43 -16.11 10.87
C GLN A 245 5.02 -16.63 11.19
N ALA A 246 4.09 -15.75 11.57
CA ALA A 246 2.77 -16.12 12.05
C ALA A 246 1.84 -16.55 10.90
N ALA A 247 1.44 -17.82 10.89
CA ALA A 247 0.58 -18.40 9.87
C ALA A 247 -0.93 -18.08 10.04
N SER A 248 -1.34 -17.52 11.18
CA SER A 248 -2.75 -17.21 11.46
C SER A 248 -3.33 -16.19 10.47
N ASP A 249 -4.39 -16.58 9.76
CA ASP A 249 -5.18 -15.77 8.82
C ASP A 249 -6.06 -14.71 9.53
N ARG A 250 -6.27 -14.90 10.84
CA ARG A 250 -7.01 -14.00 11.72
C ARG A 250 -6.16 -12.92 12.35
N LEU A 251 -4.83 -13.03 12.30
CA LEU A 251 -3.95 -11.92 12.69
C LEU A 251 -3.78 -10.96 11.50
N ARG A 252 -4.28 -9.74 11.65
CA ARG A 252 -4.37 -8.76 10.55
C ARG A 252 -3.78 -7.40 10.94
N PHE A 253 -3.33 -6.63 9.95
CA PHE A 253 -2.60 -5.38 10.14
C PHE A 253 -3.25 -4.21 9.41
N VAL A 254 -3.29 -3.05 10.05
CA VAL A 254 -3.65 -1.78 9.42
C VAL A 254 -2.47 -0.84 9.54
N VAL A 255 -1.93 -0.44 8.39
CA VAL A 255 -0.78 0.47 8.32
C VAL A 255 -1.30 1.86 7.96
N VAL A 256 -1.26 2.79 8.92
CA VAL A 256 -1.80 4.14 8.75
C VAL A 256 -0.68 5.12 8.39
N VAL A 257 -0.61 5.50 7.12
CA VAL A 257 0.47 6.33 6.57
C VAL A 257 -0.01 7.76 6.35
N ARG A 258 0.67 8.73 6.95
CA ARG A 258 0.53 10.16 6.62
C ARG A 258 1.34 10.41 5.36
N THR A 259 0.69 10.90 4.30
CA THR A 259 1.35 11.12 3.02
C THR A 259 1.82 12.57 2.87
N PRO A 260 3.06 12.82 2.40
CA PRO A 260 4.13 11.84 2.07
C PRO A 260 4.72 11.12 3.31
N PRO A 261 5.32 9.90 3.17
CA PRO A 261 5.78 9.26 1.93
C PRO A 261 4.66 8.64 1.08
N ALA A 262 4.97 8.30 -0.16
CA ALA A 262 4.10 7.45 -0.96
C ALA A 262 4.04 6.05 -0.34
N VAL A 263 2.87 5.41 -0.36
CA VAL A 263 2.73 4.05 0.13
C VAL A 263 3.19 3.09 -0.95
N ASP A 264 4.45 2.69 -0.90
CA ASP A 264 5.01 1.60 -1.68
C ASP A 264 5.41 0.46 -0.73
N VAL A 265 4.68 -0.65 -0.82
CA VAL A 265 4.96 -1.86 -0.05
C VAL A 265 5.70 -2.92 -0.86
N SER A 266 6.08 -2.64 -2.12
CA SER A 266 6.72 -3.64 -2.98
C SER A 266 8.05 -4.15 -2.39
N ALA A 267 8.73 -3.32 -1.60
CA ALA A 267 9.94 -3.68 -0.87
C ALA A 267 9.72 -4.69 0.28
N PHE A 268 8.47 -5.02 0.61
CA PHE A 268 8.08 -5.96 1.66
C PHE A 268 7.22 -7.06 1.02
N PRO A 269 7.83 -8.12 0.46
CA PRO A 269 7.11 -9.03 -0.43
C PRO A 269 5.90 -9.73 0.20
N VAL A 270 6.01 -10.19 1.45
CA VAL A 270 4.91 -10.89 2.13
C VAL A 270 3.82 -9.88 2.43
N LEU A 271 4.16 -8.70 2.98
CA LEU A 271 3.22 -7.61 3.19
C LEU A 271 2.50 -7.21 1.89
N ALA A 272 3.21 -7.05 0.78
CA ALA A 272 2.62 -6.70 -0.51
C ALA A 272 1.66 -7.78 -1.05
N ALA A 273 1.94 -9.07 -0.83
CA ALA A 273 1.03 -10.15 -1.22
C ALA A 273 -0.17 -10.33 -0.28
N SER A 274 -0.03 -9.91 0.98
CA SER A 274 -1.08 -9.91 1.99
C SER A 274 -1.92 -8.63 1.99
N THR A 275 -1.49 -7.58 1.29
CA THR A 275 -2.17 -6.28 1.27
C THR A 275 -3.44 -6.37 0.42
N PHE A 276 -4.55 -5.94 1.02
CA PHE A 276 -5.84 -5.79 0.35
C PHE A 276 -5.72 -4.79 -0.79
N GLY A 277 -6.04 -5.22 -2.01
CA GLY A 277 -6.07 -4.35 -3.19
C GLY A 277 -7.51 -4.15 -3.64
N PRO A 278 -7.99 -2.90 -3.83
CA PRO A 278 -9.27 -2.70 -4.50
C PRO A 278 -9.21 -3.32 -5.90
N ALA A 279 -10.28 -4.02 -6.30
CA ALA A 279 -10.35 -4.94 -7.47
C ALA A 279 -9.84 -4.38 -8.82
N ALA A 280 -9.62 -3.05 -8.94
CA ALA A 280 -9.19 -2.40 -10.17
C ALA A 280 -7.76 -1.79 -10.16
N ARG A 281 -7.06 -1.65 -9.02
CA ARG A 281 -5.76 -0.91 -8.95
C ARG A 281 -4.73 -1.57 -8.01
N PRO A 282 -3.94 -2.53 -8.52
CA PRO A 282 -3.06 -3.38 -7.72
C PRO A 282 -1.84 -2.72 -7.05
N SER A 283 -1.46 -1.49 -7.43
CA SER A 283 -0.27 -0.76 -6.94
C SER A 283 -0.58 0.43 -6.03
N VAL A 284 -1.86 0.63 -5.68
CA VAL A 284 -2.32 1.78 -4.88
C VAL A 284 -2.58 1.31 -3.45
N PRO A 285 -2.28 2.13 -2.41
CA PRO A 285 -2.70 1.83 -1.04
C PRO A 285 -4.17 1.42 -0.98
N SER A 286 -4.48 0.45 -0.11
CA SER A 286 -5.81 -0.17 0.03
C SER A 286 -6.93 0.86 0.09
N TYR A 287 -6.69 2.01 0.75
CA TYR A 287 -7.57 3.17 0.69
C TYR A 287 -6.81 4.49 0.89
N VAL A 288 -7.10 5.50 0.05
CA VAL A 288 -6.62 6.89 0.23
C VAL A 288 -7.74 7.75 0.77
N MET A 289 -7.59 8.24 2.01
CA MET A 289 -8.57 9.08 2.66
C MET A 289 -8.67 10.45 1.98
N ARG A 290 -9.84 10.74 1.42
CA ARG A 290 -10.16 12.03 0.78
C ARG A 290 -10.53 13.10 1.81
N ARG A 291 -10.48 14.37 1.39
CA ARG A 291 -11.13 15.45 2.14
C ARG A 291 -12.65 15.28 2.06
N TRP A 292 -13.37 15.79 3.05
CA TRP A 292 -14.82 15.86 2.97
C TRP A 292 -15.28 16.66 1.75
N THR A 293 -16.40 16.27 1.16
CA THR A 293 -17.10 17.11 0.19
C THR A 293 -17.63 18.38 0.87
N PRO A 294 -17.94 19.45 0.12
CA PRO A 294 -18.60 20.62 0.71
C PRO A 294 -19.88 20.28 1.48
N ALA A 295 -20.66 19.31 0.99
CA ALA A 295 -21.87 18.83 1.65
C ALA A 295 -21.57 18.11 2.98
N GLU A 296 -20.61 17.18 2.98
CA GLU A 296 -20.17 16.48 4.19
C GLU A 296 -19.61 17.45 5.24
N ALA A 297 -18.80 18.42 4.82
CA ALA A 297 -18.22 19.43 5.70
C ALA A 297 -19.29 20.37 6.29
N ARG A 298 -20.29 20.77 5.48
CA ARG A 298 -21.44 21.57 5.94
C ARG A 298 -22.23 20.84 7.01
N GLU A 299 -22.59 19.58 6.75
CA GLU A 299 -23.36 18.77 7.70
C GLU A 299 -22.59 18.53 9.01
N GLN A 300 -21.26 18.42 8.94
CA GLN A 300 -20.39 18.32 10.11
C GLN A 300 -20.28 19.64 10.87
N TRP A 301 -20.19 20.77 10.16
CA TRP A 301 -20.16 22.11 10.74
C TRP A 301 -21.45 22.38 11.52
N GLU A 302 -22.60 22.23 10.85
CA GLU A 302 -23.91 22.53 11.41
C GLU A 302 -24.25 21.65 12.62
N ARG A 303 -23.79 20.40 12.66
CA ARG A 303 -23.97 19.49 13.81
C ARG A 303 -23.22 19.91 15.07
N ASN A 304 -22.06 20.52 14.90
CA ASN A 304 -21.17 20.90 16.00
C ASN A 304 -21.20 22.42 16.26
N GLN A 305 -22.05 23.15 15.54
CA GLN A 305 -22.15 24.60 15.58
C GLN A 305 -22.77 25.05 16.92
N SER A 306 -22.11 26.00 17.59
CA SER A 306 -22.72 26.72 18.71
C SER A 306 -23.64 27.84 18.20
N PRO A 307 -24.70 28.23 18.95
CA PRO A 307 -25.67 29.25 18.49
C PRO A 307 -25.07 30.59 18.06
N GLU A 308 -23.87 30.91 18.54
CA GLU A 308 -23.14 32.16 18.25
C GLU A 308 -22.28 32.10 16.97
N GLN A 309 -22.04 30.91 16.41
CA GLN A 309 -21.22 30.72 15.21
C GLN A 309 -22.03 30.96 13.92
N PRO A 310 -21.40 31.46 12.84
CA PRO A 310 -22.07 31.66 11.54
C PRO A 310 -22.38 30.32 10.86
N ALA A 311 -23.39 30.31 9.98
CA ALA A 311 -23.69 29.13 9.18
C ALA A 311 -22.52 28.80 8.23
N PHE A 312 -22.38 27.53 7.82
CA PHE A 312 -21.28 27.10 6.94
C PHE A 312 -21.19 27.94 5.66
N THR A 313 -22.34 28.28 5.07
CA THR A 313 -22.43 29.09 3.84
C THR A 313 -22.04 30.55 4.02
N GLU A 314 -22.04 31.04 5.27
CA GLU A 314 -21.63 32.40 5.62
C GLU A 314 -20.13 32.50 5.87
N LEU A 315 -19.42 31.37 5.99
CA LEU A 315 -17.97 31.36 6.10
C LEU A 315 -17.32 31.82 4.79
N PRO A 316 -16.20 32.55 4.83
CA PRO A 316 -15.35 32.78 3.66
C PRO A 316 -15.00 31.47 2.95
N HIS A 317 -14.95 31.48 1.62
CA HIS A 317 -14.70 30.28 0.80
C HIS A 317 -13.40 29.54 1.18
N ALA A 318 -12.35 30.28 1.56
CA ALA A 318 -11.10 29.70 2.03
C ALA A 318 -11.27 28.91 3.35
N LEU A 319 -12.08 29.41 4.29
CA LEU A 319 -12.41 28.69 5.52
C LEU A 319 -13.29 27.48 5.23
N GLN A 320 -14.28 27.62 4.34
CA GLN A 320 -15.07 26.47 3.85
C GLN A 320 -14.17 25.37 3.30
N ALA A 321 -13.10 25.72 2.57
CA ALA A 321 -12.13 24.76 2.05
C ALA A 321 -11.28 24.09 3.15
N LEU A 322 -10.88 24.83 4.19
CA LEU A 322 -10.10 24.29 5.32
C LEU A 322 -10.91 23.32 6.17
N VAL A 323 -12.17 23.66 6.51
CA VAL A 323 -13.02 22.81 7.36
C VAL A 323 -13.46 21.50 6.70
N ARG A 324 -13.15 21.30 5.41
CA ARG A 324 -13.22 19.98 4.75
C ARG A 324 -12.17 18.99 5.29
N THR A 325 -11.25 19.46 6.14
CA THR A 325 -10.32 18.64 6.89
C THR A 325 -10.75 18.58 8.36
N PRO A 326 -10.95 17.39 8.94
CA PRO A 326 -11.44 17.23 10.32
C PRO A 326 -10.64 18.03 11.36
N LEU A 327 -9.31 18.10 11.20
CA LEU A 327 -8.44 18.88 12.08
C LEU A 327 -8.84 20.36 12.13
N TYR A 328 -8.97 21.02 10.97
CA TYR A 328 -9.25 22.46 10.92
C TYR A 328 -10.68 22.80 11.32
N LEU A 329 -11.65 21.93 11.04
CA LEU A 329 -13.02 22.07 11.55
C LEU A 329 -13.03 22.07 13.09
N ARG A 330 -12.31 21.15 13.72
CA ARG A 330 -12.18 21.09 15.19
C ARG A 330 -11.51 22.34 15.76
N MET A 331 -10.43 22.81 15.13
CA MET A 331 -9.74 24.04 15.57
C MET A 331 -10.67 25.26 15.50
N LEU A 332 -11.49 25.35 14.46
CA LEU A 332 -12.48 26.42 14.32
C LEU A 332 -13.60 26.32 15.37
N HIS A 333 -14.16 25.13 15.64
CA HIS A 333 -15.17 25.02 16.71
C HIS A 333 -14.62 25.31 18.10
N GLY A 334 -13.36 24.94 18.37
CA GLY A 334 -12.68 25.27 19.64
C GLY A 334 -12.33 26.76 19.81
N SER A 335 -12.54 27.59 18.78
CA SER A 335 -12.36 29.04 18.83
C SER A 335 -13.70 29.74 18.64
N GLU A 336 -14.19 30.49 19.65
CA GLU A 336 -15.43 31.31 19.56
C GLU A 336 -15.38 32.43 18.48
N GLY A 337 -14.36 32.46 17.62
CA GLY A 337 -13.98 33.59 16.76
C GLY A 337 -14.27 33.45 15.26
N ALA A 338 -15.10 32.50 14.81
CA ALA A 338 -15.38 32.33 13.37
C ALA A 338 -15.87 33.63 12.67
N ARG A 339 -16.54 34.54 13.39
CA ARG A 339 -16.96 35.86 12.90
C ARG A 339 -15.82 36.89 12.78
N GLN A 340 -14.79 36.81 13.65
CA GLN A 340 -13.65 37.75 13.63
C GLN A 340 -12.59 37.38 12.59
N VAL A 341 -12.43 36.08 12.28
CA VAL A 341 -11.54 35.63 11.19
C VAL A 341 -12.02 36.15 9.82
N GLY A 342 -13.31 36.44 9.65
CA GLY A 342 -13.88 36.96 8.39
C GLY A 342 -13.74 38.47 8.16
N GLY A 343 -13.21 39.24 9.12
CA GLY A 343 -13.20 40.72 9.06
C GLY A 343 -12.00 41.35 8.35
N GLU A 344 -10.88 40.64 8.21
CA GLU A 344 -9.70 41.13 7.49
C GLU A 344 -9.65 40.55 6.05
N PRO A 345 -9.38 41.37 5.01
CA PRO A 345 -9.06 40.84 3.68
C PRO A 345 -7.81 39.96 3.79
N GLY A 346 -7.95 38.64 3.61
CA GLY A 346 -6.82 37.71 3.59
C GLY A 346 -6.77 36.64 4.70
N ALA A 347 -7.85 36.31 5.40
CA ALA A 347 -7.90 35.16 6.31
C ALA A 347 -7.94 33.78 5.58
N SER A 348 -7.06 33.57 4.60
CA SER A 348 -7.32 32.64 3.49
C SER A 348 -6.48 31.35 3.48
N ASN A 349 -5.78 30.99 4.57
CA ASN A 349 -5.01 29.75 4.60
C ASN A 349 -4.83 29.14 6.01
N ALA A 350 -4.35 27.88 6.05
CA ALA A 350 -4.18 27.12 7.27
C ALA A 350 -3.24 27.79 8.28
N PHE A 351 -2.16 28.44 7.82
CA PHE A 351 -1.21 29.15 8.69
C PHE A 351 -1.89 30.28 9.46
N ARG A 352 -2.67 31.12 8.76
CA ARG A 352 -3.38 32.24 9.38
C ARG A 352 -4.45 31.78 10.37
N LEU A 353 -5.13 30.67 10.07
CA LEU A 353 -6.08 30.06 11.01
C LEU A 353 -5.37 29.60 12.29
N VAL A 354 -4.25 28.88 12.16
CA VAL A 354 -3.47 28.40 13.30
C VAL A 354 -2.89 29.57 14.09
N ASP A 355 -2.30 30.57 13.43
CA ASP A 355 -1.78 31.81 14.04
C ASP A 355 -2.85 32.52 14.88
N HIS A 356 -4.05 32.70 14.31
CA HIS A 356 -5.17 33.31 15.02
C HIS A 356 -5.57 32.51 16.26
N CYS A 357 -5.74 31.19 16.12
CA CYS A 357 -6.10 30.31 17.24
C CYS A 357 -5.04 30.34 18.35
N VAL A 358 -3.76 30.27 17.99
CA VAL A 358 -2.63 30.34 18.94
C VAL A 358 -2.66 31.66 19.70
N ARG A 359 -2.72 32.80 19.00
CA ARG A 359 -2.74 34.14 19.60
C ARG A 359 -3.95 34.33 20.53
N MET A 360 -5.12 33.82 20.15
CA MET A 360 -6.32 33.85 20.98
C MET A 360 -6.17 33.03 22.26
N VAL A 361 -5.62 31.82 22.16
CA VAL A 361 -5.36 30.95 23.32
C VAL A 361 -4.38 31.62 24.29
N LEU A 362 -3.29 32.20 23.78
CA LEU A 362 -2.31 32.93 24.61
C LEU A 362 -2.93 34.15 25.30
N THR A 363 -3.74 34.92 24.57
CA THR A 363 -4.45 36.09 25.10
C THR A 363 -5.42 35.70 26.22
N ARG A 364 -6.21 34.62 26.05
CA ARG A 364 -7.11 34.10 27.09
C ARG A 364 -6.36 33.59 28.31
N ALA A 365 -5.21 32.95 28.11
CA ALA A 365 -4.33 32.51 29.17
C ALA A 365 -3.56 33.66 29.86
N ARG A 366 -3.84 34.92 29.49
CA ARG A 366 -3.18 36.14 29.99
C ARG A 366 -1.65 36.07 29.90
N GLN A 367 -1.14 35.40 28.87
CA GLN A 367 0.29 35.36 28.56
C GLN A 367 0.67 36.56 27.69
N ASP A 368 1.92 37.01 27.79
CA ASP A 368 2.47 37.97 26.83
C ASP A 368 2.70 37.24 25.49
N VAL A 369 2.05 37.70 24.43
CA VAL A 369 1.90 36.93 23.19
C VAL A 369 3.25 36.75 22.49
N GLU A 370 3.97 37.82 22.15
CA GLU A 370 5.21 37.71 21.35
C GLU A 370 6.34 36.98 22.09
N PRO A 371 6.66 37.27 23.37
CA PRO A 371 7.70 36.52 24.09
C PRO A 371 7.35 35.05 24.29
N THR A 372 6.05 34.73 24.43
CA THR A 372 5.61 33.33 24.55
C THR A 372 5.70 32.62 23.21
N MET A 373 5.36 33.30 22.11
CA MET A 373 5.53 32.77 20.75
C MET A 373 6.99 32.41 20.48
N ASP A 374 7.93 33.28 20.85
CA ASP A 374 9.37 33.02 20.70
C ASP A 374 9.85 31.81 21.50
N ARG A 375 9.42 31.68 22.77
CA ARG A 375 9.72 30.50 23.59
C ARG A 375 9.16 29.22 22.97
N LEU A 376 7.94 29.25 22.45
CA LEU A 376 7.30 28.09 21.82
C LEU A 376 7.99 27.74 20.49
N ALA A 377 8.46 28.73 19.73
CA ALA A 377 9.29 28.51 18.55
C ALA A 377 10.64 27.85 18.88
N GLU A 378 11.26 28.20 20.01
CA GLU A 378 12.45 27.51 20.53
C GLU A 378 12.14 26.07 20.94
N LEU A 379 11.05 25.84 21.67
CA LEU A 379 10.58 24.49 22.01
C LEU A 379 10.35 23.63 20.76
N ALA A 380 9.78 24.20 19.70
CA ALA A 380 9.55 23.49 18.43
C ALA A 380 10.87 23.10 17.73
N CYS A 381 11.89 23.95 17.82
CA CYS A 381 13.23 23.63 17.31
C CYS A 381 13.89 22.50 18.11
N ASP A 382 13.68 22.47 19.43
CA ASP A 382 14.20 21.43 20.32
C ASP A 382 13.46 20.09 20.16
N GLU A 383 12.17 20.12 19.82
CA GLU A 383 11.37 18.92 19.57
C GLU A 383 11.61 18.28 18.20
N ALA A 384 11.88 19.08 17.16
CA ALA A 384 12.06 18.59 15.78
C ALA A 384 13.32 19.19 15.10
N PRO A 385 14.52 19.02 15.69
CA PRO A 385 15.76 19.57 15.15
C PRO A 385 16.11 19.03 13.76
N GLU A 386 15.66 17.83 13.42
CA GLU A 386 15.86 17.17 12.13
C GLU A 386 15.13 17.84 10.97
N ILE A 387 14.10 18.64 11.23
CA ILE A 387 13.38 19.40 10.19
C ILE A 387 14.03 20.75 9.91
N MET A 388 14.70 21.37 10.90
CA MET A 388 15.43 22.63 10.73
C MET A 388 16.54 22.48 9.67
N PRO A 389 16.56 23.30 8.59
CA PRO A 389 17.60 23.22 7.57
C PRO A 389 18.99 23.52 8.14
N ARG A 390 20.00 22.76 7.74
CA ARG A 390 21.37 22.88 8.28
C ARG A 390 21.95 24.26 8.03
N ALA A 391 21.67 24.81 6.86
CA ALA A 391 22.11 26.15 6.49
C ALA A 391 21.55 27.24 7.43
N LEU A 392 20.42 27.02 8.09
CA LEU A 392 19.80 27.97 9.03
C LEU A 392 20.08 27.63 10.50
N ALA A 393 20.77 26.53 10.81
CA ALA A 393 20.91 25.99 12.16
C ALA A 393 21.89 26.75 13.08
N GLU A 394 22.44 27.90 12.66
CA GLU A 394 23.33 28.71 13.49
C GLU A 394 22.65 29.14 14.81
N SER A 395 23.40 29.04 15.91
CA SER A 395 22.99 29.57 17.21
C SER A 395 23.06 31.09 17.20
N PRO A 396 22.06 31.82 17.74
CA PRO A 396 22.30 33.22 18.11
C PRO A 396 23.46 33.27 19.13
N PRO A 397 24.25 34.36 19.19
CA PRO A 397 25.16 34.56 20.32
C PRO A 397 24.32 34.48 21.60
N ARG A 398 24.66 33.56 22.50
CA ARG A 398 23.95 33.40 23.78
C ARG A 398 23.92 34.77 24.47
N PRO A 399 22.76 35.41 24.67
CA PRO A 399 22.72 36.57 25.53
C PRO A 399 23.17 36.12 26.92
N ASN A 400 23.97 36.97 27.57
CA ASN A 400 24.55 36.73 28.88
C ASN A 400 23.48 36.17 29.83
N ARG A 401 23.69 34.96 30.37
CA ARG A 401 22.73 34.20 31.20
C ARG A 401 22.34 34.89 32.53
N ALA A 402 22.73 36.14 32.72
CA ALA A 402 22.56 36.92 33.94
C ALA A 402 21.35 37.88 33.92
N ALA A 403 20.57 37.99 32.85
CA ALA A 403 19.51 39.02 32.75
C ALA A 403 18.11 38.56 32.31
N ALA A 404 17.83 37.26 32.15
CA ALA A 404 16.48 36.79 31.81
C ALA A 404 16.09 35.55 32.62
N VAL A 405 15.82 35.76 33.91
CA VAL A 405 14.95 34.87 34.69
C VAL A 405 13.64 35.63 34.87
N SER A 406 12.77 35.58 33.85
CA SER A 406 11.33 35.65 34.09
C SER A 406 10.84 34.23 34.34
N PRO A 407 9.91 34.01 35.28
CA PRO A 407 9.50 32.66 35.66
C PRO A 407 8.90 31.96 34.42
N ALA A 408 9.14 30.66 34.30
CA ALA A 408 8.45 29.82 33.32
C ALA A 408 6.94 30.06 33.49
N GLY A 409 6.33 30.79 32.53
CA GLY A 409 4.89 30.99 32.48
C GLY A 409 4.18 29.64 32.60
N ALA A 410 3.03 29.62 33.26
CA ALA A 410 2.24 28.41 33.42
C ALA A 410 1.98 27.77 32.05
N PRO A 411 2.13 26.44 31.89
CA PRO A 411 1.89 25.77 30.61
C PRO A 411 0.47 26.07 30.16
N VAL A 412 0.32 26.41 28.88
CA VAL A 412 -0.97 26.66 28.26
C VAL A 412 -1.49 25.31 27.75
N PRO A 413 -2.40 24.62 28.48
CA PRO A 413 -2.66 23.19 28.25
C PRO A 413 -3.23 22.89 26.86
N ALA A 414 -3.82 23.90 26.21
CA ALA A 414 -4.33 23.79 24.84
C ALA A 414 -3.23 23.73 23.76
N LEU A 415 -2.03 24.22 24.06
CA LEU A 415 -0.88 24.25 23.13
C LEU A 415 0.23 23.30 23.55
N VAL A 416 0.49 23.18 24.86
CA VAL A 416 1.63 22.45 25.41
C VAL A 416 1.18 21.64 26.62
N GLU A 417 1.57 20.36 26.65
CA GLU A 417 1.39 19.43 27.76
C GLU A 417 2.71 19.27 28.54
N ARG A 418 2.61 18.98 29.83
CA ARG A 418 3.78 18.57 30.63
C ARG A 418 3.83 17.05 30.75
N GLU A 419 4.95 16.46 30.36
CA GLU A 419 5.22 15.04 30.56
C GLU A 419 5.56 14.74 32.03
N THR A 420 5.50 13.46 32.39
CA THR A 420 5.73 12.93 33.75
C THR A 420 7.15 13.18 34.30
N GLY A 421 8.04 13.82 33.52
CA GLY A 421 9.39 14.27 33.89
C GLY A 421 9.58 15.79 33.86
N GLY A 422 8.52 16.59 33.72
CA GLY A 422 8.59 18.06 33.72
C GLY A 422 9.01 18.69 32.37
N ARG A 423 9.30 17.86 31.35
CA ARG A 423 9.51 18.32 29.97
C ARG A 423 8.19 18.76 29.37
N GLU A 424 8.21 19.89 28.67
CA GLU A 424 7.06 20.40 27.92
C GLU A 424 7.07 19.82 26.50
N ARG A 425 5.89 19.47 25.99
CA ARG A 425 5.68 19.03 24.61
C ARG A 425 4.46 19.67 23.97
N PHE A 426 4.44 19.88 22.66
CA PHE A 426 3.21 20.33 21.99
C PHE A 426 2.06 19.33 22.13
N ALA A 427 0.87 19.83 22.46
CA ALA A 427 -0.37 19.04 22.57
C ALA A 427 -0.80 18.43 21.23
N HIS A 428 -0.42 19.06 20.10
CA HIS A 428 -0.67 18.54 18.76
C HIS A 428 0.44 18.97 17.78
N GLY A 429 0.83 18.07 16.87
CA GLY A 429 1.92 18.29 15.92
C GLY A 429 1.73 19.53 15.02
N VAL A 430 0.48 19.90 14.70
CA VAL A 430 0.19 21.12 13.92
C VAL A 430 0.74 22.40 14.57
N PHE A 431 0.76 22.48 15.91
CA PHE A 431 1.28 23.64 16.62
C PHE A 431 2.80 23.66 16.55
N ARG A 432 3.45 22.51 16.81
CA ARG A 432 4.90 22.34 16.63
C ARG A 432 5.32 22.74 15.21
N ASP A 433 4.63 22.23 14.20
CA ASP A 433 4.94 22.50 12.80
C ASP A 433 4.78 23.99 12.46
N TYR A 434 3.74 24.64 12.98
CA TYR A 434 3.51 26.09 12.84
C TYR A 434 4.63 26.92 13.48
N PHE A 435 4.98 26.64 14.74
CA PHE A 435 6.02 27.37 15.46
C PHE A 435 7.41 27.18 14.84
N LEU A 436 7.72 25.96 14.37
CA LEU A 436 8.94 25.69 13.64
C LEU A 436 8.98 26.45 12.31
N ALA A 437 7.86 26.50 11.60
CA ALA A 437 7.75 27.24 10.35
C ALA A 437 7.95 28.75 10.53
N VAL A 438 7.38 29.35 11.59
CA VAL A 438 7.63 30.76 11.95
C VAL A 438 9.13 30.99 12.11
N ARG A 439 9.82 30.17 12.91
CA ARG A 439 11.26 30.33 13.14
C ARG A 439 12.10 30.15 11.88
N ILE A 440 11.76 29.20 11.01
CA ILE A 440 12.44 29.00 9.72
C ILE A 440 12.23 30.22 8.83
N ALA A 441 10.99 30.71 8.70
CA ALA A 441 10.66 31.87 7.89
C ALA A 441 11.42 33.12 8.38
N ASP A 442 11.46 33.39 9.69
CA ASP A 442 12.19 34.52 10.27
C ASP A 442 13.69 34.47 9.93
N ARG A 443 14.32 33.28 10.03
CA ARG A 443 15.73 33.08 9.69
C ARG A 443 15.99 33.26 8.19
N MET A 444 15.06 32.82 7.34
CA MET A 444 15.16 33.04 5.89
C MET A 444 15.04 34.52 5.53
N ILE A 445 14.08 35.23 6.12
CA ILE A 445 13.86 36.67 5.91
C ILE A 445 15.10 37.45 6.38
N ALA A 446 15.62 37.15 7.57
CA ALA A 446 16.80 37.82 8.12
C ALA A 446 18.06 37.68 7.24
N ARG A 447 18.19 36.54 6.54
CA ARG A 447 19.34 36.26 5.66
C ARG A 447 19.11 36.69 4.20
N GLY A 448 17.89 37.11 3.84
CA GLY A 448 17.53 37.53 2.49
C GLY A 448 17.89 36.49 1.42
N ARG A 449 18.29 36.94 0.23
CA ARG A 449 18.55 36.09 -0.96
C ARG A 449 19.90 35.35 -0.93
N SER A 450 20.44 35.05 0.25
CA SER A 450 21.72 34.35 0.37
C SER A 450 21.65 32.95 -0.27
N ALA A 451 22.79 32.43 -0.74
CA ALA A 451 22.90 31.04 -1.20
C ALA A 451 22.46 30.05 -0.11
N ALA A 452 22.72 30.39 1.16
CA ALA A 452 22.29 29.61 2.31
C ALA A 452 20.76 29.54 2.43
N THR A 453 20.03 30.62 2.11
CA THR A 453 18.56 30.65 2.14
C THR A 453 17.96 29.75 1.05
N ILE A 454 18.50 29.79 -0.17
CA ILE A 454 18.03 28.91 -1.27
C ILE A 454 18.35 27.45 -0.97
N ALA A 455 19.56 27.18 -0.45
CA ALA A 455 19.94 25.83 -0.02
C ALA A 455 19.03 25.30 1.09
N ALA A 456 18.69 26.15 2.08
CA ALA A 456 17.76 25.79 3.15
C ALA A 456 16.36 25.46 2.65
N PHE A 457 15.84 26.26 1.70
CA PHE A 457 14.53 26.02 1.11
C PHE A 457 14.50 24.74 0.27
N ASN A 458 15.55 24.48 -0.51
CA ASN A 458 15.71 23.22 -1.25
C ASN A 458 15.79 22.00 -0.31
N GLU A 459 16.56 22.10 0.77
CA GLU A 459 16.68 21.05 1.78
C GLU A 459 15.33 20.77 2.47
N LEU A 460 14.59 21.82 2.84
CA LEU A 460 13.26 21.67 3.44
C LEU A 460 12.27 21.01 2.46
N ALA A 461 12.30 21.39 1.19
CA ALA A 461 11.43 20.80 0.16
C ALA A 461 11.74 19.31 -0.08
N ASP A 462 13.02 18.93 -0.12
CA ASP A 462 13.45 17.54 -0.28
C ASP A 462 12.99 16.67 0.92
N ARG A 463 13.13 17.19 2.15
CA ARG A 463 12.58 16.53 3.35
C ARG A 463 11.06 16.43 3.30
N ALA A 464 10.39 17.50 2.88
CA ALA A 464 8.94 17.55 2.73
C ALA A 464 8.40 16.63 1.62
N GLY A 465 9.24 16.17 0.69
CA GLY A 465 8.91 15.10 -0.25
C GLY A 465 8.86 13.70 0.38
N ARG A 466 9.48 13.52 1.56
CA ARG A 466 9.69 12.22 2.22
C ARG A 466 9.10 12.12 3.63
N SER A 467 8.61 13.24 4.18
CA SER A 467 8.05 13.33 5.53
C SER A 467 6.78 14.20 5.57
N ALA A 468 5.72 13.69 6.19
CA ALA A 468 4.47 14.44 6.36
C ALA A 468 4.61 15.59 7.36
N ALA A 469 5.45 15.44 8.39
CA ALA A 469 5.77 16.52 9.33
C ALA A 469 6.54 17.65 8.63
N ALA A 470 7.60 17.30 7.89
CA ALA A 470 8.34 18.29 7.09
C ALA A 470 7.45 18.92 6.02
N ARG A 471 6.48 18.19 5.45
CA ARG A 471 5.49 18.75 4.52
C ARG A 471 4.59 19.79 5.19
N GLY A 472 4.09 19.52 6.41
CA GLY A 472 3.32 20.49 7.19
C GLY A 472 4.12 21.77 7.46
N VAL A 473 5.38 21.61 7.87
CA VAL A 473 6.31 22.74 8.11
C VAL A 473 6.58 23.51 6.81
N PHE A 474 6.88 22.83 5.71
CA PHE A 474 7.10 23.49 4.41
C PHE A 474 5.87 24.30 3.98
N ASP A 475 4.68 23.70 4.06
CA ASP A 475 3.43 24.36 3.70
C ASP A 475 3.22 25.63 4.56
N PHE A 476 3.51 25.56 5.87
CA PHE A 476 3.47 26.73 6.76
C PHE A 476 4.57 27.74 6.50
N VAL A 477 5.80 27.33 6.16
CA VAL A 477 6.90 28.25 5.81
C VAL A 477 6.52 29.07 4.58
N VAL A 478 5.98 28.44 3.54
CA VAL A 478 5.50 29.16 2.35
C VAL A 478 4.42 30.17 2.73
N CYS A 479 3.43 29.78 3.53
CA CYS A 479 2.38 30.70 3.98
C CYS A 479 2.89 31.83 4.91
N ALA A 480 3.89 31.56 5.74
CA ALA A 480 4.52 32.54 6.62
C ALA A 480 5.31 33.57 5.79
N LEU A 481 6.12 33.09 4.83
CA LEU A 481 6.85 33.97 3.90
C LEU A 481 5.90 34.84 3.09
N ASP A 482 4.77 34.29 2.63
CA ASP A 482 3.75 35.06 1.92
C ASP A 482 3.18 36.20 2.78
N ARG A 483 2.94 35.93 4.06
CA ARG A 483 2.43 36.93 5.01
C ARG A 483 3.46 38.01 5.34
N HIS A 484 4.69 37.61 5.63
CA HIS A 484 5.70 38.48 6.25
C HIS A 484 6.65 39.12 5.22
N ALA A 485 6.83 38.50 4.06
CA ALA A 485 7.73 38.94 3.00
C ALA A 485 7.24 38.44 1.61
N PRO A 486 6.09 38.93 1.10
CA PRO A 486 5.49 38.41 -0.15
C PRO A 486 6.44 38.53 -1.36
N ASP A 487 7.18 39.64 -1.46
CA ASP A 487 8.19 39.84 -2.50
C ASP A 487 9.29 38.76 -2.46
N PHE A 488 9.55 38.17 -1.29
CA PHE A 488 10.59 37.16 -1.13
C PHE A 488 10.24 35.82 -1.79
N ILE A 489 8.96 35.45 -1.88
CA ILE A 489 8.53 34.21 -2.54
C ILE A 489 8.85 34.25 -4.04
N GLU A 490 8.59 35.37 -4.70
CA GLU A 490 8.92 35.56 -6.11
C GLU A 490 10.43 35.41 -6.33
N LEU A 491 11.24 35.88 -5.39
CA LEU A 491 12.69 35.80 -5.44
C LEU A 491 13.22 34.38 -5.24
N LEU A 492 12.58 33.60 -4.36
CA LEU A 492 12.87 32.17 -4.22
C LEU A 492 12.54 31.44 -5.52
N ALA A 493 11.34 31.66 -6.07
CA ALA A 493 10.89 30.99 -7.30
C ALA A 493 11.80 31.27 -8.50
N LEU A 494 12.30 32.50 -8.61
CA LEU A 494 13.17 32.95 -9.69
C LEU A 494 14.66 32.65 -9.46
N ALA A 495 15.05 32.10 -8.30
CA ALA A 495 16.44 31.81 -8.01
C ALA A 495 17.01 30.75 -9.00
N PRO A 496 18.20 30.97 -9.59
CA PRO A 496 18.80 30.01 -10.52
C PRO A 496 19.03 28.62 -9.91
N SER A 497 19.37 28.58 -8.61
CA SER A 497 19.69 27.36 -7.87
C SER A 497 18.49 26.70 -7.17
N ILE A 498 17.26 27.20 -7.36
CA ILE A 498 16.07 26.49 -6.84
C ILE A 498 15.91 25.14 -7.56
N GLY A 499 15.62 24.09 -6.80
CA GLY A 499 15.44 22.74 -7.35
C GLY A 499 14.18 22.64 -8.21
N LEU A 500 14.35 22.27 -9.49
CA LEU A 500 13.25 22.13 -10.46
C LEU A 500 12.41 20.87 -10.25
N GLU A 501 12.98 19.83 -9.65
CA GLU A 501 12.29 18.55 -9.41
C GLU A 501 11.50 18.52 -8.09
N THR A 502 11.73 19.44 -7.16
CA THR A 502 11.12 19.35 -5.82
C THR A 502 10.72 20.70 -5.25
N ALA A 503 11.68 21.60 -5.01
CA ALA A 503 11.42 22.86 -4.33
C ALA A 503 10.47 23.80 -5.08
N LEU A 504 10.76 24.06 -6.37
CA LEU A 504 9.92 24.94 -7.18
C LEU A 504 8.52 24.36 -7.43
N PRO A 505 8.35 23.09 -7.84
CA PRO A 505 7.01 22.48 -7.95
C PRO A 505 6.22 22.55 -6.64
N MET A 506 6.84 22.20 -5.51
CA MET A 506 6.16 22.22 -4.21
C MET A 506 5.78 23.63 -3.76
N LEU A 507 6.60 24.64 -4.03
CA LEU A 507 6.26 26.04 -3.79
C LEU A 507 5.00 26.43 -4.57
N LEU A 508 4.95 26.11 -5.87
CA LEU A 508 3.81 26.41 -6.74
C LEU A 508 2.53 25.68 -6.29
N GLU A 509 2.63 24.39 -5.97
CA GLU A 509 1.52 23.58 -5.45
C GLU A 509 0.95 24.16 -4.14
N THR A 510 1.84 24.61 -3.26
CA THR A 510 1.46 25.16 -1.95
C THR A 510 0.82 26.53 -2.11
N ALA A 511 1.40 27.41 -2.92
CA ALA A 511 0.82 28.73 -3.22
C ALA A 511 -0.59 28.58 -3.83
N ALA A 512 -0.73 27.72 -4.85
CA ALA A 512 -2.01 27.43 -5.49
C ALA A 512 -3.07 26.88 -4.51
N SER A 513 -2.68 25.97 -3.62
CA SER A 513 -3.59 25.38 -2.62
C SER A 513 -4.10 26.38 -1.58
N ASN A 514 -3.39 27.50 -1.37
CA ASN A 514 -3.70 28.52 -0.38
C ASN A 514 -4.34 29.79 -1.00
N GLY A 515 -4.72 29.71 -2.28
CA GLY A 515 -5.35 30.83 -2.99
C GLY A 515 -4.39 31.98 -3.32
N ASN A 516 -3.08 31.77 -3.18
CA ASN A 516 -2.08 32.73 -3.61
C ASN A 516 -1.73 32.47 -5.08
N LEU A 517 -1.94 33.48 -5.92
CA LEU A 517 -1.63 33.40 -7.34
C LEU A 517 -0.17 33.81 -7.49
N ALA A 518 0.70 32.85 -7.83
CA ALA A 518 2.05 33.18 -8.28
C ALA A 518 1.95 34.25 -9.38
N SER A 519 2.81 35.28 -9.30
CA SER A 519 2.75 36.41 -10.24
C SER A 519 2.80 35.90 -11.69
N PRO A 520 2.12 36.56 -12.65
CA PRO A 520 2.25 36.21 -14.06
C PRO A 520 3.70 36.16 -14.55
N HIS A 521 4.60 36.96 -13.94
CA HIS A 521 6.02 36.92 -14.23
C HIS A 521 6.67 35.61 -13.77
N VAL A 522 6.44 35.20 -12.51
CA VAL A 522 6.94 33.93 -11.97
C VAL A 522 6.51 32.75 -12.83
N LEU A 523 5.23 32.66 -13.17
CA LEU A 523 4.70 31.54 -13.95
C LEU A 523 5.29 31.49 -15.36
N ARG A 524 5.45 32.63 -16.02
CA ARG A 524 6.14 32.71 -17.32
C ARG A 524 7.58 32.21 -17.23
N THR A 525 8.35 32.67 -16.26
CA THR A 525 9.74 32.24 -16.09
C THR A 525 9.83 30.75 -15.71
N CYS A 526 8.93 30.24 -14.87
CA CYS A 526 8.89 28.82 -14.53
C CYS A 526 8.54 27.95 -15.75
N ALA A 527 7.60 28.40 -16.59
CA ALA A 527 7.25 27.73 -17.85
C ALA A 527 8.45 27.71 -18.82
N ASP A 528 9.17 28.82 -18.94
CA ASP A 528 10.40 28.90 -19.76
C ASP A 528 11.48 27.93 -19.26
N ARG A 529 11.69 27.86 -17.95
CA ARG A 529 12.63 26.91 -17.32
C ARG A 529 12.20 25.46 -17.54
N CYS A 530 10.89 25.18 -17.43
CA CYS A 530 10.34 23.85 -17.70
C CYS A 530 10.56 23.42 -19.16
N SER A 531 10.44 24.35 -20.12
CA SER A 531 10.72 24.07 -21.53
C SER A 531 12.21 23.86 -21.82
N GLN A 532 13.11 24.48 -21.05
CA GLN A 532 14.57 24.35 -21.23
C GLN A 532 15.15 23.12 -20.52
N ALA A 533 14.64 22.79 -19.33
CA ALA A 533 15.01 21.63 -18.53
C ALA A 533 13.73 20.86 -18.17
N PRO A 534 13.26 19.96 -19.07
CA PRO A 534 11.98 19.28 -18.89
C PRO A 534 11.97 18.41 -17.65
N THR A 535 11.04 18.71 -16.75
CA THR A 535 10.79 17.91 -15.55
C THR A 535 9.29 17.68 -15.44
N SER A 536 8.86 16.42 -15.35
CA SER A 536 7.44 16.09 -15.35
C SER A 536 6.73 16.66 -14.11
N ARG A 537 7.44 16.79 -12.98
CA ARG A 537 6.91 17.34 -11.74
C ARG A 537 6.66 18.85 -11.81
N LEU A 538 7.55 19.61 -12.44
CA LEU A 538 7.32 21.04 -12.66
C LEU A 538 6.20 21.28 -13.67
N ALA A 539 6.17 20.51 -14.77
CA ALA A 539 5.08 20.60 -15.75
C ALA A 539 3.72 20.37 -15.08
N ARG A 540 3.60 19.33 -14.24
CA ARG A 540 2.38 19.04 -13.47
C ARG A 540 2.02 20.15 -12.48
N ALA A 541 3.00 20.70 -11.75
CA ALA A 541 2.75 21.79 -10.81
C ALA A 541 2.29 23.07 -11.52
N LEU A 542 2.85 23.38 -12.69
CA LEU A 542 2.41 24.50 -13.53
C LEU A 542 1.00 24.27 -14.07
N LEU A 543 0.71 23.08 -14.61
CA LEU A 543 -0.64 22.68 -15.06
C LEU A 543 -1.67 22.63 -13.92
N ALA A 544 -1.24 22.56 -12.66
CA ALA A 544 -2.13 22.66 -11.51
C ALA A 544 -2.35 24.11 -11.05
N ALA A 545 -1.61 25.09 -11.60
CA ALA A 545 -1.68 26.48 -11.20
C ALA A 545 -2.84 27.20 -11.95
N PRO A 546 -3.91 27.66 -11.25
CA PRO A 546 -5.07 28.26 -11.90
C PRO A 546 -4.76 29.46 -12.83
N PRO A 547 -3.86 30.40 -12.50
CA PRO A 547 -3.61 31.57 -13.34
C PRO A 547 -2.62 31.31 -14.48
N LEU A 548 -2.17 30.06 -14.70
CA LEU A 548 -1.20 29.74 -15.76
C LEU A 548 -1.68 30.22 -17.14
N THR A 549 -2.96 29.99 -17.45
CA THR A 549 -3.58 30.39 -18.71
C THR A 549 -3.47 31.89 -18.95
N GLU A 550 -3.79 32.71 -17.94
CA GLU A 550 -3.70 34.17 -18.01
C GLU A 550 -2.25 34.64 -18.05
N ALA A 551 -1.36 34.01 -17.28
CA ALA A 551 0.05 34.38 -17.18
C ALA A 551 0.81 34.20 -18.51
N LEU A 552 0.56 33.08 -19.19
CA LEU A 552 1.20 32.77 -20.47
C LEU A 552 0.50 33.46 -21.66
N ALA A 553 -0.76 33.87 -21.51
CA ALA A 553 -1.54 34.52 -22.57
C ALA A 553 -1.46 33.72 -23.89
N ASP A 554 -0.99 34.34 -24.98
CA ASP A 554 -0.88 33.69 -26.30
C ASP A 554 0.17 32.57 -26.35
N ARG A 555 1.07 32.50 -25.36
CA ARG A 555 2.07 31.42 -25.22
C ARG A 555 1.50 30.17 -24.52
N HIS A 556 0.30 30.25 -23.94
CA HIS A 556 -0.29 29.16 -23.16
C HIS A 556 -0.48 27.88 -23.99
N ALA A 557 -1.22 27.97 -25.09
CA ALA A 557 -1.54 26.83 -25.92
C ALA A 557 -0.28 26.18 -26.56
N PRO A 558 0.66 26.94 -27.15
CA PRO A 558 1.93 26.37 -27.62
C PRO A 558 2.73 25.67 -26.52
N TRP A 559 2.73 26.21 -25.30
CA TRP A 559 3.44 25.61 -24.18
C TRP A 559 2.80 24.29 -23.74
N VAL A 560 1.47 24.22 -23.64
CA VAL A 560 0.74 22.98 -23.32
C VAL A 560 1.02 21.88 -24.35
N VAL A 561 0.95 22.20 -25.65
CA VAL A 561 1.25 21.26 -26.73
C VAL A 561 2.72 20.82 -26.69
N GLN A 562 3.66 21.72 -26.38
CA GLN A 562 5.05 21.36 -26.15
C GLN A 562 5.19 20.33 -25.03
N GLN A 563 4.52 20.54 -23.88
CA GLN A 563 4.60 19.59 -22.76
C GLN A 563 4.00 18.22 -23.13
N LEU A 564 2.88 18.20 -23.87
CA LEU A 564 2.30 16.96 -24.40
C LEU A 564 3.31 16.20 -25.26
N ARG A 565 4.03 16.90 -26.15
CA ARG A 565 5.05 16.32 -27.01
C ARG A 565 6.28 15.83 -26.24
N THR A 566 6.67 16.51 -25.17
CA THR A 566 7.86 16.17 -24.38
C THR A 566 7.64 15.00 -23.43
N HIS A 567 6.46 14.92 -22.79
CA HIS A 567 6.19 13.95 -21.74
C HIS A 567 5.18 12.86 -22.14
N GLY A 568 4.49 13.03 -23.28
CA GLY A 568 3.53 12.08 -23.81
C GLY A 568 2.46 11.70 -22.78
N PHE A 569 2.11 10.42 -22.77
CA PHE A 569 1.12 9.83 -21.86
C PHE A 569 1.41 10.10 -20.37
N GLY A 570 2.66 10.43 -20.01
CA GLY A 570 3.08 10.68 -18.64
C GLY A 570 2.42 11.91 -18.00
N ILE A 571 1.78 12.80 -18.75
CA ILE A 571 1.06 13.98 -18.22
C ILE A 571 -0.34 14.19 -18.84
N TRP A 572 -0.84 13.26 -19.66
CA TRP A 572 -2.11 13.46 -20.37
C TRP A 572 -3.27 13.79 -19.42
N ASP A 573 -3.42 13.02 -18.34
CA ASP A 573 -4.45 13.27 -17.33
C ASP A 573 -4.29 14.62 -16.62
N ASP A 574 -3.05 15.10 -16.47
CA ASP A 574 -2.76 16.39 -15.84
C ASP A 574 -3.12 17.55 -16.77
N VAL A 575 -2.84 17.42 -18.08
CA VAL A 575 -3.26 18.38 -19.09
C VAL A 575 -4.79 18.40 -19.23
N ALA A 576 -5.42 17.23 -19.31
CA ALA A 576 -6.88 17.10 -19.38
C ALA A 576 -7.55 17.81 -18.19
N ARG A 577 -7.03 17.57 -16.97
CA ARG A 577 -7.51 18.22 -15.75
C ARG A 577 -7.28 19.74 -15.75
N HIS A 578 -6.14 20.22 -16.25
CA HIS A 578 -5.86 21.66 -16.38
C HIS A 578 -6.89 22.36 -17.27
N LEU A 579 -7.15 21.79 -18.45
CA LEU A 579 -8.12 22.33 -19.40
C LEU A 579 -9.55 22.29 -18.82
N GLU A 580 -9.89 21.22 -18.11
CA GLU A 580 -11.15 21.12 -17.37
C GLU A 580 -11.30 22.23 -16.31
N HIS A 581 -10.26 22.50 -15.51
CA HIS A 581 -10.32 23.50 -14.45
C HIS A 581 -10.39 24.93 -14.99
N ALA A 582 -9.83 25.20 -16.16
CA ALA A 582 -9.92 26.51 -16.79
C ALA A 582 -11.38 26.92 -17.07
N LEU A 583 -12.29 25.95 -17.26
CA LEU A 583 -13.72 26.16 -17.56
C LEU A 583 -13.98 27.18 -18.68
N ASP A 584 -13.00 27.37 -19.57
CA ASP A 584 -13.04 28.34 -20.66
C ASP A 584 -12.87 27.62 -22.00
N VAL A 585 -13.96 27.58 -22.72
CA VAL A 585 -14.08 27.08 -24.09
C VAL A 585 -13.00 27.68 -25.02
N ARG A 586 -12.61 28.94 -24.85
CA ARG A 586 -11.57 29.61 -25.67
C ARG A 586 -10.18 29.05 -25.41
N VAL A 587 -9.93 28.45 -24.26
CA VAL A 587 -8.64 27.81 -23.92
C VAL A 587 -8.52 26.50 -24.66
N SER A 588 -9.55 25.65 -24.60
CA SER A 588 -9.63 24.42 -25.37
C SER A 588 -9.50 24.69 -26.87
N ALA A 589 -10.15 25.75 -27.38
CA ALA A 589 -10.05 26.20 -28.78
C ALA A 589 -8.61 26.55 -29.19
N ARG A 590 -7.90 27.37 -28.40
CA ARG A 590 -6.51 27.76 -28.72
C ARG A 590 -5.54 26.59 -28.66
N VAL A 591 -5.72 25.67 -27.70
CA VAL A 591 -4.91 24.44 -27.63
C VAL A 591 -5.15 23.59 -28.89
N LEU A 592 -6.40 23.41 -29.27
CA LEU A 592 -6.79 22.72 -30.49
C LEU A 592 -6.18 23.34 -31.76
N ASP A 593 -6.12 24.67 -31.86
CA ASP A 593 -5.47 25.38 -32.98
C ASP A 593 -3.95 25.17 -33.05
N CYS A 594 -3.31 24.85 -31.92
CA CYS A 594 -1.87 24.60 -31.83
C CYS A 594 -1.48 23.13 -32.02
N VAL A 595 -2.44 22.20 -31.92
CA VAL A 595 -2.17 20.77 -32.09
C VAL A 595 -1.89 20.47 -33.56
N ASP A 596 -0.81 19.72 -33.78
CA ASP A 596 -0.54 19.13 -35.09
C ASP A 596 -1.37 17.85 -35.27
N PHE A 597 -2.42 17.94 -36.09
CA PHE A 597 -3.26 16.78 -36.39
C PHE A 597 -2.51 15.68 -37.15
N ASP A 598 -1.39 15.98 -37.82
CA ASP A 598 -0.59 14.97 -38.50
C ASP A 598 0.33 14.23 -37.50
N ASN A 599 0.52 14.78 -36.29
CA ASN A 599 1.16 14.09 -35.19
C ASN A 599 0.18 13.14 -34.48
N ALA A 600 0.42 11.84 -34.63
CA ALA A 600 -0.48 10.82 -34.10
C ALA A 600 -0.62 10.83 -32.56
N GLU A 601 0.41 11.22 -31.80
CA GLU A 601 0.33 11.27 -30.33
C GLU A 601 -0.53 12.45 -29.86
N GLU A 602 -0.35 13.62 -30.47
CA GLU A 602 -1.15 14.82 -30.16
C GLU A 602 -2.62 14.62 -30.58
N ALA A 603 -2.85 14.07 -31.78
CA ALA A 603 -4.19 13.74 -32.26
C ALA A 603 -4.87 12.65 -31.40
N ALA A 604 -4.11 11.65 -30.90
CA ALA A 604 -4.65 10.62 -30.03
C ALA A 604 -5.03 11.18 -28.64
N PHE A 605 -4.27 12.14 -28.11
CA PHE A 605 -4.65 12.88 -26.91
C PHE A 605 -6.00 13.59 -27.11
N LEU A 606 -6.15 14.37 -28.20
CA LEU A 606 -7.41 15.04 -28.53
C LEU A 606 -8.58 14.06 -28.66
N ALA A 607 -8.35 12.93 -29.33
CA ALA A 607 -9.35 11.91 -29.54
C ALA A 607 -9.79 11.25 -28.23
N ARG A 608 -8.85 10.87 -27.36
CA ARG A 608 -9.15 10.23 -26.07
C ARG A 608 -9.88 11.15 -25.10
N HIS A 609 -9.60 12.44 -25.16
CA HIS A 609 -10.22 13.47 -24.32
C HIS A 609 -11.15 14.38 -25.13
N PHE A 610 -11.82 13.82 -26.15
CA PHE A 610 -12.66 14.59 -27.06
C PHE A 610 -13.78 15.36 -26.35
N ASP A 611 -14.24 14.85 -25.20
CA ASP A 611 -15.21 15.49 -24.33
C ASP A 611 -14.77 16.88 -23.82
N LEU A 612 -13.47 17.15 -23.70
CA LEU A 612 -12.95 18.47 -23.32
C LEU A 612 -13.02 19.51 -24.45
N PHE A 613 -13.12 19.03 -25.69
CA PHE A 613 -13.13 19.85 -26.90
C PHE A 613 -14.51 19.86 -27.57
N ALA A 614 -15.39 18.93 -27.22
CA ALA A 614 -16.78 18.89 -27.63
C ALA A 614 -17.54 20.09 -27.03
N GLY A 615 -18.10 20.95 -27.89
CA GLY A 615 -18.77 22.19 -27.51
C GLY A 615 -17.86 23.40 -27.43
N ALA A 616 -16.54 23.23 -27.61
CA ALA A 616 -15.56 24.31 -27.44
C ALA A 616 -15.45 25.25 -28.66
N HIS A 617 -16.15 24.98 -29.76
CA HIS A 617 -16.18 25.89 -30.89
C HIS A 617 -17.51 25.83 -31.64
N ARG A 618 -17.88 26.90 -32.36
CA ARG A 618 -18.89 26.81 -33.45
C ARG A 618 -18.47 25.81 -34.56
N ASP A 619 -17.25 25.29 -34.49
CA ASP A 619 -16.55 24.42 -35.44
C ASP A 619 -16.30 22.98 -34.92
N ASP A 620 -17.01 22.49 -33.88
CA ASP A 620 -17.01 21.05 -33.52
C ASP A 620 -17.28 20.15 -34.76
N VAL A 621 -18.06 20.72 -35.69
CA VAL A 621 -18.38 20.21 -37.02
C VAL A 621 -17.14 19.94 -37.89
N LYS A 622 -15.96 20.49 -37.58
CA LYS A 622 -14.71 20.28 -38.34
C LYS A 622 -13.72 19.33 -37.65
N VAL A 623 -13.67 19.32 -36.31
CA VAL A 623 -12.71 18.50 -35.55
C VAL A 623 -13.11 17.03 -35.55
N LEU A 624 -14.36 16.75 -35.19
CA LEU A 624 -14.84 15.38 -35.09
C LEU A 624 -14.72 14.65 -36.44
N PRO A 625 -15.11 15.24 -37.60
CA PRO A 625 -14.86 14.61 -38.90
C PRO A 625 -13.38 14.39 -39.24
N ARG A 626 -12.46 15.25 -38.76
CA ARG A 626 -11.02 15.04 -38.92
C ARG A 626 -10.54 13.83 -38.13
N LEU A 627 -10.93 13.73 -36.85
CA LEU A 627 -10.57 12.58 -36.00
C LEU A 627 -11.18 11.28 -36.53
N LEU A 628 -12.46 11.31 -36.95
CA LEU A 628 -13.15 10.15 -37.54
C LEU A 628 -12.54 9.68 -38.86
N ARG A 629 -11.84 10.54 -39.59
CA ARG A 629 -11.20 10.23 -40.89
C ARG A 629 -9.66 10.22 -40.82
N HIS A 630 -9.11 10.31 -39.61
CA HIS A 630 -7.67 10.37 -39.41
C HIS A 630 -7.01 9.10 -39.95
N LEU A 631 -5.83 9.20 -40.58
CA LEU A 631 -5.18 8.05 -41.23
C LEU A 631 -4.68 7.01 -40.22
N ASP A 632 -4.10 7.46 -39.10
CA ASP A 632 -3.68 6.57 -38.01
C ASP A 632 -4.89 6.02 -37.25
N TRP A 633 -5.03 4.70 -37.26
CA TRP A 633 -6.09 3.98 -36.56
C TRP A 633 -6.06 4.20 -35.04
N ARG A 634 -4.91 4.50 -34.44
CA ARG A 634 -4.76 4.74 -32.99
C ARG A 634 -5.54 5.97 -32.55
N VAL A 635 -5.60 6.99 -33.39
CA VAL A 635 -6.39 8.21 -33.15
C VAL A 635 -7.89 7.88 -33.18
N ARG A 636 -8.33 7.12 -34.19
CA ARG A 636 -9.75 6.71 -34.31
C ARG A 636 -10.16 5.77 -33.18
N ALA A 637 -9.28 4.85 -32.77
CA ALA A 637 -9.50 3.98 -31.62
C ALA A 637 -9.54 4.75 -30.30
N ALA A 638 -8.64 5.73 -30.11
CA ALA A 638 -8.68 6.62 -28.94
C ALA A 638 -9.99 7.41 -28.85
N LEU A 639 -10.56 7.83 -29.99
CA LEU A 639 -11.88 8.47 -30.04
C LEU A 639 -13.00 7.52 -29.60
N ALA A 640 -12.92 6.24 -29.97
CA ALA A 640 -13.85 5.24 -29.47
C ALA A 640 -13.68 4.98 -27.97
N GLU A 641 -12.45 4.99 -27.44
CA GLU A 641 -12.18 4.87 -26.00
C GLU A 641 -12.77 6.02 -25.18
N ALA A 642 -12.87 7.22 -25.75
CA ALA A 642 -13.49 8.38 -25.11
C ALA A 642 -14.98 8.15 -24.74
N LEU A 643 -15.66 7.23 -25.42
CA LEU A 643 -17.04 6.84 -25.09
C LEU A 643 -17.18 6.22 -23.70
N GLY A 644 -16.13 5.56 -23.21
CA GLY A 644 -16.06 5.02 -21.85
C GLY A 644 -15.35 5.93 -20.86
N GLY A 645 -15.12 7.19 -21.26
CA GLY A 645 -14.45 8.19 -20.42
C GLY A 645 -15.30 8.61 -19.21
N PRO A 646 -14.69 9.28 -18.22
CA PRO A 646 -15.38 9.70 -17.00
C PRO A 646 -16.45 10.78 -17.23
N ARG A 647 -16.47 11.42 -18.40
CA ARG A 647 -17.41 12.49 -18.76
C ARG A 647 -18.36 12.01 -19.85
N VAL A 648 -19.64 12.36 -19.69
CA VAL A 648 -20.68 11.97 -20.63
C VAL A 648 -20.60 12.86 -21.86
N LEU A 649 -20.21 12.26 -22.99
CA LEU A 649 -20.37 12.87 -24.30
C LEU A 649 -21.87 13.03 -24.60
N GLY A 650 -22.26 14.14 -25.22
CA GLY A 650 -23.65 14.34 -25.62
C GLY A 650 -24.11 13.25 -26.59
N ASP A 651 -25.37 12.81 -26.47
CA ASP A 651 -25.95 11.69 -27.23
C ASP A 651 -25.74 11.79 -28.75
N GLY A 652 -25.74 13.01 -29.30
CA GLY A 652 -25.45 13.26 -30.71
C GLY A 652 -24.02 12.90 -31.13
N HIS A 653 -23.03 13.20 -30.27
CA HIS A 653 -21.64 12.82 -30.50
C HIS A 653 -21.45 11.31 -30.33
N VAL A 654 -21.99 10.72 -29.27
CA VAL A 654 -21.96 9.27 -29.04
C VAL A 654 -22.52 8.53 -30.26
N ARG A 655 -23.71 8.91 -30.71
CA ARG A 655 -24.36 8.32 -31.88
C ARG A 655 -23.51 8.45 -33.14
N LEU A 656 -22.94 9.63 -33.43
CA LEU A 656 -22.12 9.84 -34.62
C LEU A 656 -20.80 9.06 -34.58
N ILE A 657 -20.12 9.03 -33.42
CA ILE A 657 -18.88 8.28 -33.21
C ILE A 657 -19.14 6.79 -33.42
N VAL A 658 -20.14 6.24 -32.72
CA VAL A 658 -20.50 4.82 -32.84
C VAL A 658 -20.94 4.51 -34.26
N GLU A 659 -21.80 5.34 -34.87
CA GLU A 659 -22.30 5.12 -36.24
C GLU A 659 -21.18 5.03 -37.28
N ARG A 660 -20.17 5.91 -37.16
CA ARG A 660 -19.07 5.97 -38.12
C ARG A 660 -18.00 4.92 -37.85
N LEU A 661 -17.62 4.74 -36.58
CA LEU A 661 -16.49 3.91 -36.18
C LEU A 661 -16.86 2.43 -36.02
N ALA A 662 -18.13 2.08 -35.74
CA ALA A 662 -18.57 0.69 -35.76
C ALA A 662 -18.52 0.06 -37.17
N ARG A 663 -18.38 0.90 -38.22
CA ARG A 663 -18.22 0.50 -39.62
C ARG A 663 -16.86 0.93 -40.20
N ASP A 664 -15.87 1.19 -39.34
CA ASP A 664 -14.52 1.56 -39.78
C ASP A 664 -13.86 0.40 -40.55
N ASP A 665 -12.99 0.71 -41.50
CA ASP A 665 -12.28 -0.33 -42.26
C ASP A 665 -11.29 -1.11 -41.38
N ASP A 666 -10.68 -0.45 -40.38
CA ASP A 666 -9.75 -1.08 -39.45
C ASP A 666 -10.51 -1.74 -38.29
N TYR A 667 -10.33 -3.06 -38.17
CA TYR A 667 -10.97 -3.84 -37.11
C TYR A 667 -10.57 -3.41 -35.71
N LYS A 668 -9.38 -2.82 -35.50
CA LYS A 668 -8.92 -2.37 -34.17
C LYS A 668 -9.76 -1.19 -33.69
N VAL A 669 -10.21 -0.33 -34.60
CA VAL A 669 -11.11 0.79 -34.31
C VAL A 669 -12.49 0.26 -33.95
N ARG A 670 -13.05 -0.65 -34.76
CA ARG A 670 -14.33 -1.31 -34.45
C ARG A 670 -14.28 -2.05 -33.12
N ALA A 671 -13.17 -2.72 -32.82
CA ALA A 671 -12.94 -3.41 -31.55
C ALA A 671 -12.84 -2.44 -30.36
N ALA A 672 -12.26 -1.24 -30.55
CA ALA A 672 -12.27 -0.19 -29.53
C ALA A 672 -13.69 0.31 -29.24
N VAL A 673 -14.54 0.48 -30.27
CA VAL A 673 -15.97 0.79 -30.10
C VAL A 673 -16.67 -0.32 -29.32
N GLY A 674 -16.47 -1.59 -29.71
CA GLY A 674 -17.03 -2.74 -29.01
C GLY A 674 -16.64 -2.76 -27.53
N ARG A 675 -15.38 -2.45 -27.20
CA ARG A 675 -14.92 -2.39 -25.81
C ARG A 675 -15.59 -1.29 -25.00
N ALA A 676 -15.86 -0.14 -25.60
CA ALA A 676 -16.47 1.02 -24.92
C ALA A 676 -18.01 0.97 -24.88
N ILE A 677 -18.63 0.05 -25.63
CA ILE A 677 -20.08 0.05 -25.87
C ILE A 677 -20.92 -0.05 -24.60
N GLY A 678 -20.47 -0.85 -23.62
CA GLY A 678 -21.19 -1.00 -22.35
C GLY A 678 -21.15 0.27 -21.49
N ALA A 679 -20.09 1.05 -21.59
CA ALA A 679 -19.92 2.30 -20.83
C ALA A 679 -20.60 3.51 -21.50
N ALA A 680 -20.82 3.46 -22.81
CA ALA A 680 -21.38 4.55 -23.61
C ALA A 680 -22.86 4.89 -23.27
N GLY A 681 -23.54 4.04 -22.49
CA GLY A 681 -24.89 4.30 -21.99
C GLY A 681 -26.02 4.09 -23.03
N PRO A 682 -27.25 4.55 -22.74
CA PRO A 682 -28.45 4.24 -23.54
C PRO A 682 -28.52 4.98 -24.88
N ALA A 683 -27.62 5.93 -25.14
CA ALA A 683 -27.54 6.65 -26.40
C ALA A 683 -27.04 5.79 -27.57
N VAL A 684 -26.51 4.61 -27.27
CA VAL A 684 -26.09 3.62 -28.27
C VAL A 684 -27.32 2.96 -28.89
N ASP A 685 -27.51 3.14 -30.19
CA ASP A 685 -28.49 2.36 -30.94
C ASP A 685 -28.05 0.89 -30.98
N LEU A 686 -28.93 0.02 -30.47
CA LEU A 686 -28.74 -1.43 -30.43
C LEU A 686 -28.44 -2.01 -31.83
N ALA A 687 -28.85 -1.35 -32.92
CA ALA A 687 -28.48 -1.76 -34.27
C ALA A 687 -26.96 -1.79 -34.51
N HIS A 688 -26.19 -0.86 -33.93
CA HIS A 688 -24.73 -0.87 -34.02
C HIS A 688 -24.11 -1.95 -33.15
N VAL A 689 -24.69 -2.24 -31.97
CA VAL A 689 -24.30 -3.39 -31.15
C VAL A 689 -24.48 -4.69 -31.94
N ARG A 690 -25.65 -4.86 -32.59
CA ARG A 690 -25.91 -6.01 -33.47
C ARG A 690 -24.90 -6.08 -34.63
N ALA A 691 -24.56 -4.95 -35.23
CA ALA A 691 -23.56 -4.91 -36.30
C ALA A 691 -22.17 -5.36 -35.83
N LEU A 692 -21.72 -4.89 -34.66
CA LEU A 692 -20.45 -5.32 -34.06
C LEU A 692 -20.45 -6.80 -33.67
N LEU A 693 -21.59 -7.33 -33.20
CA LEU A 693 -21.78 -8.76 -32.93
C LEU A 693 -21.84 -9.60 -34.21
N ALA A 694 -22.26 -9.02 -35.33
CA ALA A 694 -22.27 -9.67 -36.65
C ALA A 694 -20.99 -9.43 -37.46
N ASP A 695 -19.96 -8.76 -36.91
CA ASP A 695 -18.74 -8.36 -37.63
C ASP A 695 -18.01 -9.57 -38.24
N GLY A 696 -17.34 -9.38 -39.39
CA GLY A 696 -16.54 -10.46 -39.99
C GLY A 696 -15.30 -10.87 -39.17
N ASN A 697 -14.89 -10.06 -38.19
CA ASN A 697 -13.72 -10.31 -37.35
C ASN A 697 -14.10 -10.64 -35.90
N TRP A 698 -13.71 -11.84 -35.46
CA TRP A 698 -13.97 -12.33 -34.10
C TRP A 698 -13.38 -11.45 -33.00
N HIS A 699 -12.29 -10.73 -33.24
CA HIS A 699 -11.72 -9.81 -32.26
C HIS A 699 -12.70 -8.66 -31.92
N VAL A 700 -13.42 -8.16 -32.92
CA VAL A 700 -14.43 -7.11 -32.73
C VAL A 700 -15.58 -7.64 -31.88
N ARG A 701 -16.09 -8.83 -32.23
CA ARG A 701 -17.15 -9.51 -31.47
C ARG A 701 -16.73 -9.79 -30.02
N GLU A 702 -15.50 -10.28 -29.82
CA GLU A 702 -14.92 -10.52 -28.49
C GLU A 702 -14.88 -9.23 -27.66
N ARG A 703 -14.32 -8.15 -28.20
CA ARG A 703 -14.25 -6.86 -27.50
C ARG A 703 -15.63 -6.30 -27.19
N THR A 704 -16.61 -6.54 -28.06
CA THR A 704 -18.01 -6.17 -27.85
C THR A 704 -18.62 -6.92 -26.66
N LEU A 705 -18.43 -8.25 -26.57
CA LEU A 705 -18.86 -9.03 -25.42
C LEU A 705 -18.19 -8.57 -24.12
N ARG A 706 -16.87 -8.31 -24.15
CA ARG A 706 -16.16 -7.77 -22.98
C ARG A 706 -16.70 -6.40 -22.57
N GLY A 707 -17.02 -5.53 -23.53
CA GLY A 707 -17.63 -4.22 -23.27
C GLY A 707 -18.99 -4.35 -22.58
N VAL A 708 -19.85 -5.26 -23.04
CA VAL A 708 -21.16 -5.53 -22.41
C VAL A 708 -21.00 -6.12 -21.00
N LEU A 709 -20.06 -7.03 -20.79
CA LEU A 709 -19.75 -7.62 -19.48
C LEU A 709 -19.21 -6.60 -18.47
N SER A 710 -18.51 -5.56 -18.95
CA SER A 710 -17.90 -4.51 -18.13
C SER A 710 -18.81 -3.28 -17.99
N GLY A 711 -20.14 -3.45 -18.11
CA GLY A 711 -21.13 -2.37 -18.15
C GLY A 711 -21.06 -1.40 -16.95
N PRO A 712 -21.96 -0.40 -16.87
CA PRO A 712 -21.86 0.69 -15.88
C PRO A 712 -22.05 0.22 -14.43
N ARG A 713 -22.44 -1.04 -14.21
CA ARG A 713 -22.69 -1.67 -12.91
C ARG A 713 -21.98 -3.04 -12.82
N GLU A 714 -20.65 -3.05 -12.90
CA GLU A 714 -19.87 -4.27 -12.62
C GLU A 714 -20.28 -4.88 -11.25
N PRO A 715 -20.38 -6.22 -11.12
CA PRO A 715 -19.97 -7.25 -12.08
C PRO A 715 -21.10 -7.77 -13.00
N LEU A 716 -22.31 -7.21 -12.94
CA LEU A 716 -23.45 -7.68 -13.73
C LEU A 716 -23.60 -6.88 -15.03
N PRO A 717 -23.81 -7.54 -16.19
CA PRO A 717 -24.04 -6.83 -17.43
C PRO A 717 -25.37 -6.06 -17.38
N ASP A 718 -25.45 -4.97 -18.15
CA ASP A 718 -26.73 -4.29 -18.36
C ASP A 718 -27.74 -5.25 -19.02
N ARG A 719 -28.99 -5.24 -18.53
CA ARG A 719 -29.99 -6.23 -18.91
C ARG A 719 -30.39 -6.08 -20.38
N GLU A 720 -30.60 -4.86 -20.86
CA GLU A 720 -31.03 -4.60 -22.24
C GLU A 720 -29.92 -4.94 -23.25
N LEU A 721 -28.67 -4.63 -22.91
CA LEU A 721 -27.51 -5.04 -23.71
C LEU A 721 -27.34 -6.56 -23.71
N ALA A 722 -27.48 -7.22 -22.57
CA ALA A 722 -27.40 -8.68 -22.46
C ALA A 722 -28.52 -9.36 -23.28
N ASP A 723 -29.76 -8.90 -23.17
CA ASP A 723 -30.90 -9.38 -23.96
C ASP A 723 -30.63 -9.21 -25.47
N THR A 724 -30.07 -8.07 -25.86
CA THR A 724 -29.68 -7.81 -27.25
C THR A 724 -28.61 -8.78 -27.74
N VAL A 725 -27.59 -9.06 -26.93
CA VAL A 725 -26.55 -10.05 -27.27
C VAL A 725 -27.18 -11.43 -27.47
N VAL A 726 -28.01 -11.88 -26.52
CA VAL A 726 -28.67 -13.19 -26.58
C VAL A 726 -29.55 -13.31 -27.83
N ALA A 727 -30.36 -12.30 -28.12
CA ALA A 727 -31.23 -12.27 -29.30
C ALA A 727 -30.43 -12.26 -30.61
N SER A 728 -29.34 -11.48 -30.68
CA SER A 728 -28.49 -11.38 -31.88
C SER A 728 -27.85 -12.72 -32.22
N ILE A 729 -27.40 -13.43 -31.20
CA ILE A 729 -26.72 -14.72 -31.34
C ILE A 729 -27.68 -15.82 -31.76
N ALA A 730 -28.92 -15.81 -31.23
CA ALA A 730 -29.94 -16.77 -31.65
C ALA A 730 -30.26 -16.68 -33.15
N GLY A 731 -30.14 -15.48 -33.74
CA GLY A 731 -30.37 -15.22 -35.16
C GLY A 731 -29.17 -15.44 -36.09
N ASP A 732 -27.95 -15.62 -35.57
CA ASP A 732 -26.72 -15.74 -36.37
C ASP A 732 -26.03 -17.10 -36.14
N GLY A 733 -26.15 -17.98 -37.14
CA GLY A 733 -25.59 -19.33 -37.11
C GLY A 733 -24.06 -19.40 -36.97
N SER A 734 -23.32 -18.33 -37.30
CA SER A 734 -21.85 -18.29 -37.18
C SER A 734 -21.36 -18.42 -35.73
N TRP A 735 -22.20 -18.06 -34.77
CA TRP A 735 -21.91 -18.21 -33.33
C TRP A 735 -21.85 -19.66 -32.86
N ARG A 736 -22.40 -20.61 -33.63
CA ARG A 736 -22.26 -22.05 -33.34
C ARG A 736 -20.82 -22.53 -33.45
N SER A 737 -19.99 -21.83 -34.21
CA SER A 737 -18.57 -22.10 -34.41
C SER A 737 -17.68 -20.95 -33.91
N ALA A 738 -18.10 -20.24 -32.87
CA ALA A 738 -17.30 -19.17 -32.29
C ALA A 738 -15.97 -19.70 -31.73
N PRO A 739 -14.85 -18.95 -31.86
CA PRO A 739 -13.59 -19.30 -31.22
C PRO A 739 -13.77 -19.47 -29.71
N ALA A 740 -13.02 -20.39 -29.12
CA ALA A 740 -13.17 -20.76 -27.71
C ALA A 740 -13.16 -19.55 -26.73
N PRO A 741 -12.26 -18.55 -26.85
CA PRO A 741 -12.29 -17.38 -25.96
C PRO A 741 -13.59 -16.57 -26.07
N VAL A 742 -14.15 -16.45 -27.28
CA VAL A 742 -15.39 -15.72 -27.54
C VAL A 742 -16.58 -16.49 -26.99
N ALA A 743 -16.64 -17.80 -27.24
CA ALA A 743 -17.68 -18.67 -26.73
C ALA A 743 -17.68 -18.69 -25.18
N LYS A 744 -16.50 -18.69 -24.55
CA LYS A 744 -16.34 -18.57 -23.09
C LYS A 744 -16.97 -17.28 -22.55
N LEU A 745 -16.69 -16.13 -23.19
CA LEU A 745 -17.27 -14.83 -22.78
C LEU A 745 -18.80 -14.81 -22.92
N LEU A 746 -19.34 -15.40 -24.00
CA LEU A 746 -20.77 -15.54 -24.18
C LEU A 746 -21.40 -16.38 -23.07
N THR A 747 -20.81 -17.52 -22.75
CA THR A 747 -21.28 -18.37 -21.65
C THR A 747 -21.23 -17.63 -20.33
N ARG A 748 -20.15 -16.88 -20.05
CA ARG A 748 -20.04 -16.02 -18.87
C ARG A 748 -21.19 -15.01 -18.80
N LEU A 749 -21.53 -14.35 -19.91
CA LEU A 749 -22.65 -13.41 -19.97
C LEU A 749 -23.99 -14.10 -19.65
N ARG A 750 -24.26 -15.28 -20.23
CA ARG A 750 -25.49 -16.04 -19.94
C ARG A 750 -25.59 -16.44 -18.47
N LEU A 751 -24.49 -16.91 -17.88
CA LEU A 751 -24.42 -17.28 -16.46
C LEU A 751 -24.74 -16.08 -15.56
N LEU A 752 -24.15 -14.91 -15.84
CA LEU A 752 -24.39 -13.68 -15.07
C LEU A 752 -25.79 -13.08 -15.29
N HIS A 753 -26.35 -13.26 -16.49
CA HIS A 753 -27.70 -12.80 -16.83
C HIS A 753 -28.81 -13.70 -16.25
N GLY A 754 -28.47 -14.89 -15.74
CA GLY A 754 -29.43 -15.84 -15.18
C GLY A 754 -30.11 -16.75 -16.20
N ASP A 755 -29.62 -16.80 -17.44
CA ASP A 755 -30.06 -17.79 -18.43
C ASP A 755 -29.35 -19.13 -18.15
N HIS A 756 -30.09 -20.07 -17.59
CA HIS A 756 -29.60 -21.39 -17.21
C HIS A 756 -30.16 -22.52 -18.09
N ALA A 757 -30.90 -22.19 -19.15
CA ALA A 757 -31.66 -23.17 -19.94
C ALA A 757 -30.89 -23.80 -21.12
N GLY A 758 -29.64 -23.37 -21.39
CA GLY A 758 -28.83 -23.85 -22.53
C GLY A 758 -28.18 -25.23 -22.36
N GLU A 759 -27.83 -25.86 -23.50
CA GLU A 759 -27.08 -27.13 -23.56
C GLU A 759 -25.74 -27.06 -22.79
N ARG A 760 -25.44 -28.11 -22.03
CA ARG A 760 -24.23 -28.25 -21.20
C ARG A 760 -23.00 -28.48 -22.10
N SER A 761 -22.28 -27.42 -22.44
CA SER A 761 -21.00 -27.49 -23.18
C SER A 761 -19.80 -27.62 -22.23
N ALA A 762 -18.68 -28.18 -22.71
CA ALA A 762 -17.40 -28.16 -21.97
C ALA A 762 -16.95 -26.72 -21.61
N LEU A 763 -17.29 -25.73 -22.44
CA LEU A 763 -17.01 -24.31 -22.23
C LEU A 763 -17.79 -23.72 -21.03
N ASP A 764 -18.93 -24.33 -20.66
CA ASP A 764 -19.66 -23.98 -19.44
C ASP A 764 -18.83 -24.29 -18.19
N GLY A 765 -18.09 -25.39 -18.20
CA GLY A 765 -17.18 -25.73 -17.12
C GLY A 765 -16.11 -24.66 -16.91
N THR A 766 -15.52 -24.15 -17.99
CA THR A 766 -14.45 -23.14 -17.93
C THR A 766 -14.93 -21.77 -17.47
N ALA A 767 -16.01 -21.25 -18.07
CA ALA A 767 -16.56 -19.96 -17.66
C ALA A 767 -17.05 -19.99 -16.20
N LEU A 768 -17.64 -21.12 -15.78
CA LEU A 768 -18.10 -21.30 -14.41
C LEU A 768 -16.94 -21.43 -13.43
N PHE A 769 -15.86 -22.11 -13.81
CA PHE A 769 -14.62 -22.15 -13.02
C PHE A 769 -14.08 -20.74 -12.76
N GLU A 770 -13.97 -19.88 -13.79
CA GLU A 770 -13.48 -18.51 -13.62
C GLU A 770 -14.39 -17.71 -12.68
N LEU A 771 -15.72 -17.75 -12.86
CA LEU A 771 -16.68 -17.04 -12.01
C LEU A 771 -16.62 -17.50 -10.54
N LEU A 772 -16.55 -18.82 -10.31
CA LEU A 772 -16.42 -19.38 -8.95
C LEU A 772 -15.09 -18.97 -8.31
N ARG A 773 -14.01 -18.99 -9.08
CA ARG A 773 -12.68 -18.62 -8.59
C ARG A 773 -12.58 -17.13 -8.28
N GLU A 774 -13.13 -16.26 -9.13
CA GLU A 774 -13.23 -14.82 -8.88
C GLU A 774 -14.09 -14.49 -7.66
N THR A 775 -15.19 -15.22 -7.46
CA THR A 775 -16.01 -15.08 -6.25
C THR A 775 -15.24 -15.51 -5.01
N ARG A 776 -14.51 -16.64 -5.10
CA ARG A 776 -13.67 -17.16 -4.00
C ARG A 776 -12.49 -16.26 -3.66
N THR A 777 -11.87 -15.61 -4.66
CA THR A 777 -10.78 -14.65 -4.45
C THR A 777 -11.26 -13.28 -3.99
N GLY A 778 -12.58 -13.03 -3.97
CA GLY A 778 -13.16 -11.72 -3.68
C GLY A 778 -12.96 -10.71 -4.80
N TRP A 779 -12.64 -11.17 -6.02
CA TRP A 779 -12.49 -10.32 -7.20
C TRP A 779 -13.83 -9.75 -7.67
N ILE A 780 -14.90 -10.56 -7.57
CA ILE A 780 -16.29 -10.12 -7.79
C ILE A 780 -17.16 -10.47 -6.57
N GLU A 781 -18.16 -9.63 -6.31
CA GLU A 781 -19.23 -9.91 -5.36
C GLU A 781 -20.53 -10.10 -6.14
N LEU A 782 -21.13 -11.29 -6.04
CA LEU A 782 -22.38 -11.62 -6.73
C LEU A 782 -23.56 -11.56 -5.77
N PRO A 783 -24.79 -11.24 -6.25
CA PRO A 783 -25.99 -11.40 -5.45
C PRO A 783 -26.11 -12.83 -4.93
N GLY A 784 -26.47 -12.99 -3.66
CA GLY A 784 -26.41 -14.31 -2.99
C GLY A 784 -27.27 -15.40 -3.64
N GLU A 785 -28.35 -15.06 -4.34
CA GLU A 785 -29.13 -16.04 -5.13
C GLU A 785 -28.35 -16.54 -6.35
N LEU A 786 -27.74 -15.62 -7.09
CA LEU A 786 -26.93 -15.95 -8.26
C LEU A 786 -25.68 -16.74 -7.86
N GLU A 787 -24.99 -16.32 -6.80
CA GLU A 787 -23.84 -17.05 -6.26
C GLU A 787 -24.20 -18.51 -5.92
N ARG A 788 -25.31 -18.73 -5.20
CA ARG A 788 -25.80 -20.08 -4.86
C ARG A 788 -26.13 -20.89 -6.11
N ALA A 789 -26.74 -20.27 -7.12
CA ALA A 789 -27.07 -20.93 -8.38
C ALA A 789 -25.81 -21.37 -9.15
N LEU A 790 -24.79 -20.51 -9.22
CA LEU A 790 -23.51 -20.83 -9.86
C LEU A 790 -22.77 -21.94 -9.10
N ILE A 791 -22.74 -21.90 -7.76
CA ILE A 791 -22.15 -22.96 -6.93
C ILE A 791 -22.86 -24.30 -7.17
N ALA A 792 -24.19 -24.31 -7.17
CA ALA A 792 -24.97 -25.52 -7.44
C ALA A 792 -24.65 -26.11 -8.82
N ARG A 793 -24.65 -25.27 -9.87
CA ARG A 793 -24.26 -25.67 -11.22
C ARG A 793 -22.81 -26.16 -11.29
N GLY A 794 -21.93 -25.61 -10.45
CA GLY A 794 -20.53 -26.01 -10.36
C GLY A 794 -20.35 -27.42 -9.84
N HIS A 795 -21.14 -27.83 -8.84
CA HIS A 795 -21.15 -29.22 -8.35
C HIS A 795 -21.65 -30.22 -9.41
N ASP A 796 -22.56 -29.78 -10.29
CA ASP A 796 -23.12 -30.61 -11.37
C ASP A 796 -22.24 -30.61 -12.65
N SER A 797 -21.07 -29.96 -12.62
CA SER A 797 -20.19 -29.86 -13.78
C SER A 797 -19.48 -31.18 -14.09
N ALA A 798 -19.35 -31.51 -15.37
CA ALA A 798 -18.52 -32.63 -15.82
C ALA A 798 -17.01 -32.36 -15.65
N ARG A 799 -16.63 -31.10 -15.46
CA ARG A 799 -15.23 -30.68 -15.32
C ARG A 799 -14.84 -30.70 -13.84
N TRP A 800 -13.92 -31.61 -13.48
CA TRP A 800 -13.51 -31.82 -12.09
C TRP A 800 -12.94 -30.57 -11.40
N LEU A 801 -12.19 -29.72 -12.12
CA LEU A 801 -11.68 -28.44 -11.59
C LEU A 801 -12.82 -27.51 -11.20
N THR A 802 -13.89 -27.45 -11.99
CA THR A 802 -15.07 -26.63 -11.70
C THR A 802 -15.80 -27.16 -10.45
N VAL A 803 -15.93 -28.48 -10.32
CA VAL A 803 -16.50 -29.11 -9.12
C VAL A 803 -15.65 -28.78 -7.89
N ARG A 804 -14.32 -28.86 -8.01
CA ARG A 804 -13.38 -28.50 -6.94
C ARG A 804 -13.52 -27.04 -6.51
N GLU A 805 -13.57 -26.11 -7.46
CA GLU A 805 -13.78 -24.68 -7.15
C GLU A 805 -15.16 -24.42 -6.55
N ALA A 806 -16.21 -25.13 -6.97
CA ALA A 806 -17.55 -25.00 -6.38
C ALA A 806 -17.56 -25.40 -4.90
N HIS A 807 -16.88 -26.50 -4.55
CA HIS A 807 -16.71 -26.89 -3.16
C HIS A 807 -15.92 -25.87 -2.34
N ALA A 808 -14.85 -25.31 -2.91
CA ALA A 808 -14.04 -24.29 -2.26
C ALA A 808 -14.83 -22.98 -2.05
N ALA A 809 -15.56 -22.51 -3.07
CA ALA A 809 -16.42 -21.34 -2.99
C ALA A 809 -17.53 -21.51 -1.95
N ARG A 810 -18.20 -22.69 -1.92
CA ARG A 810 -19.24 -23.00 -0.94
C ARG A 810 -18.73 -22.97 0.50
N ARG A 811 -17.55 -23.53 0.74
CA ARG A 811 -16.93 -23.56 2.08
C ARG A 811 -16.39 -22.19 2.51
N ARG A 812 -16.39 -21.20 1.60
CA ARG A 812 -15.64 -19.94 1.74
C ARG A 812 -14.22 -20.24 2.20
N GLU A 813 -13.62 -21.29 1.63
CA GLU A 813 -12.25 -21.62 1.94
C GLU A 813 -11.41 -20.43 1.54
N SER A 814 -10.91 -19.74 2.58
CA SER A 814 -9.98 -18.64 2.44
C SER A 814 -8.86 -19.13 1.55
N ALA A 815 -8.76 -18.56 0.35
CA ALA A 815 -7.56 -18.66 -0.44
C ALA A 815 -6.50 -17.86 0.33
N ALA A 816 -5.98 -18.40 1.44
CA ALA A 816 -4.78 -17.87 2.06
C ALA A 816 -3.82 -17.61 0.91
N SER A 817 -3.45 -16.34 0.72
CA SER A 817 -2.98 -15.85 -0.58
C SER A 817 -1.88 -16.78 -1.08
N ALA A 818 -2.14 -17.57 -2.14
CA ALA A 818 -1.16 -18.52 -2.69
C ALA A 818 0.17 -17.80 -2.98
N ARG A 819 0.06 -16.51 -3.31
CA ARG A 819 1.15 -15.55 -3.46
C ARG A 819 1.89 -15.28 -2.15
N GLU A 820 1.20 -15.05 -1.04
CA GLU A 820 1.82 -14.94 0.29
C GLU A 820 2.57 -16.23 0.65
N ALA A 821 1.93 -17.39 0.47
CA ALA A 821 2.54 -18.70 0.74
C ALA A 821 3.80 -18.93 -0.11
N TYR A 822 3.77 -18.56 -1.39
CA TYR A 822 4.93 -18.64 -2.28
C TYR A 822 6.04 -17.66 -1.86
N ARG A 823 5.72 -16.40 -1.58
CA ARG A 823 6.73 -15.39 -1.17
C ARG A 823 7.41 -15.71 0.16
N LYS A 824 6.73 -16.44 1.05
CA LYS A 824 7.31 -16.99 2.30
C LYS A 824 8.42 -18.02 2.06
N ARG A 825 8.55 -18.56 0.84
CA ARG A 825 9.64 -19.49 0.48
C ARG A 825 11.01 -18.82 0.46
N ARG A 826 11.10 -17.49 0.39
CA ARG A 826 12.38 -16.76 0.53
C ARG A 826 13.07 -17.13 1.85
N GLY A 827 14.31 -17.61 1.76
CA GLY A 827 15.12 -18.13 2.87
C GLY A 827 14.81 -19.57 3.28
N ARG A 828 13.90 -20.25 2.58
CA ARG A 828 13.58 -21.67 2.78
C ARG A 828 14.13 -22.50 1.62
N ARG A 829 14.10 -23.83 1.77
CA ARG A 829 14.55 -24.78 0.75
C ARG A 829 13.33 -25.54 0.27
N SER A 830 13.09 -25.48 -1.03
CA SER A 830 12.01 -26.19 -1.69
C SER A 830 12.49 -26.93 -2.93
N VAL A 831 11.77 -27.99 -3.28
CA VAL A 831 12.06 -28.82 -4.45
C VAL A 831 10.99 -28.65 -5.51
N GLN A 832 11.41 -28.41 -6.74
CA GLN A 832 10.57 -28.35 -7.93
C GLN A 832 11.06 -29.37 -8.94
N VAL A 833 10.15 -30.22 -9.44
CA VAL A 833 10.47 -31.26 -10.41
C VAL A 833 9.96 -30.85 -11.78
N ALA A 834 10.86 -30.67 -12.74
CA ALA A 834 10.52 -30.29 -14.10
C ALA A 834 10.26 -31.52 -14.98
N LEU A 835 9.04 -31.58 -15.53
CA LEU A 835 8.58 -32.62 -16.44
C LEU A 835 8.88 -32.23 -17.90
N ASP A 836 10.17 -32.08 -18.22
CA ASP A 836 10.68 -31.81 -19.57
C ASP A 836 10.66 -33.08 -20.45
N VAL A 837 9.52 -33.77 -20.44
CA VAL A 837 9.29 -35.00 -21.20
C VAL A 837 8.36 -34.72 -22.38
N HIS A 838 8.33 -35.64 -23.34
CA HIS A 838 7.44 -35.54 -24.51
C HIS A 838 6.24 -36.49 -24.44
N ASP A 839 6.18 -37.32 -23.41
CA ASP A 839 5.14 -38.33 -23.24
C ASP A 839 4.30 -38.04 -21.99
N LEU A 840 2.98 -37.98 -22.16
CA LEU A 840 2.06 -37.61 -21.08
C LEU A 840 1.96 -38.69 -20.01
N ASP A 841 1.96 -39.97 -20.40
CA ASP A 841 1.86 -41.09 -19.46
C ASP A 841 3.09 -41.13 -18.55
N ARG A 842 4.28 -40.93 -19.13
CA ARG A 842 5.52 -40.76 -18.36
C ARG A 842 5.48 -39.55 -17.43
N ALA A 843 4.93 -38.41 -17.88
CA ALA A 843 4.76 -37.24 -17.04
C ALA A 843 3.86 -37.53 -15.83
N ILE A 844 2.74 -38.25 -16.04
CA ILE A 844 1.82 -38.66 -14.98
C ILE A 844 2.47 -39.63 -14.00
N GLU A 845 3.25 -40.60 -14.48
CA GLU A 845 4.02 -41.53 -13.64
C GLU A 845 4.95 -40.77 -12.68
N ILE A 846 5.74 -39.84 -13.21
CA ILE A 846 6.67 -39.03 -12.42
C ILE A 846 5.92 -38.10 -11.47
N ALA A 847 4.83 -37.46 -11.92
CA ALA A 847 4.03 -36.56 -11.09
C ALA A 847 3.40 -37.28 -9.88
N THR A 848 2.90 -38.50 -10.10
CA THR A 848 2.32 -39.34 -9.02
C THR A 848 3.40 -39.69 -8.00
N ALA A 849 4.58 -40.13 -8.47
CA ALA A 849 5.72 -40.42 -7.59
C ALA A 849 6.23 -39.17 -6.85
N ALA A 850 6.18 -38.00 -7.48
CA ALA A 850 6.57 -36.72 -6.86
C ALA A 850 5.60 -36.32 -5.73
N ALA A 851 4.30 -36.54 -5.94
CA ALA A 851 3.29 -36.32 -4.91
C ALA A 851 3.49 -37.25 -3.70
N GLU A 852 3.75 -38.52 -3.94
CA GLU A 852 4.04 -39.50 -2.88
C GLU A 852 5.33 -39.16 -2.11
N ALA A 853 6.35 -38.66 -2.81
CA ALA A 853 7.62 -38.25 -2.20
C ALA A 853 7.55 -36.93 -1.41
N GLY A 854 6.44 -36.18 -1.50
CA GLY A 854 6.27 -34.90 -0.81
C GLY A 854 7.01 -33.73 -1.46
N VAL A 855 7.13 -33.73 -2.79
CA VAL A 855 7.69 -32.61 -3.56
C VAL A 855 6.82 -31.35 -3.39
N ASP A 856 7.45 -30.16 -3.28
CA ASP A 856 6.69 -28.91 -3.13
C ASP A 856 5.99 -28.48 -4.43
N PHE A 857 6.68 -28.62 -5.57
CA PHE A 857 6.20 -28.16 -6.87
C PHE A 857 6.44 -29.18 -7.99
N ILE A 858 5.44 -29.38 -8.84
CA ILE A 858 5.58 -30.13 -10.10
C ILE A 858 5.46 -29.13 -11.25
N GLU A 859 6.52 -29.01 -12.04
CA GLU A 859 6.55 -28.14 -13.21
C GLU A 859 6.24 -28.93 -14.47
N VAL A 860 5.18 -28.52 -15.17
CA VAL A 860 4.90 -28.98 -16.53
C VAL A 860 5.73 -28.12 -17.46
N GLY A 861 6.86 -28.68 -17.88
CA GLY A 861 7.86 -27.99 -18.68
C GLY A 861 7.34 -27.59 -20.06
N ASP A 862 7.95 -26.57 -20.63
CA ASP A 862 7.59 -26.04 -21.95
C ASP A 862 7.62 -27.11 -23.07
N PRO A 863 8.47 -28.16 -23.06
CA PRO A 863 8.48 -29.17 -24.11
C PRO A 863 7.24 -30.06 -24.09
N LEU A 864 6.71 -30.33 -22.89
CA LEU A 864 5.50 -31.11 -22.70
C LEU A 864 4.27 -30.29 -23.10
N ILE A 865 4.20 -29.02 -22.65
CA ILE A 865 3.12 -28.10 -23.02
C ILE A 865 3.08 -27.88 -24.53
N LYS A 866 4.22 -27.68 -25.19
CA LYS A 866 4.28 -27.50 -26.66
C LYS A 866 3.80 -28.73 -27.43
N ARG A 867 3.94 -29.93 -26.86
CA ARG A 867 3.57 -31.19 -27.51
C ARG A 867 2.12 -31.59 -27.26
N VAL A 868 1.66 -31.47 -26.02
CA VAL A 868 0.35 -31.97 -25.57
C VAL A 868 -0.69 -30.86 -25.46
N GLY A 869 -0.25 -29.61 -25.27
CA GLY A 869 -1.08 -28.47 -24.90
C GLY A 869 -1.17 -28.27 -23.39
N VAL A 870 -2.00 -27.33 -22.96
CA VAL A 870 -2.25 -27.06 -21.54
C VAL A 870 -3.01 -28.20 -20.85
N GLU A 871 -3.54 -29.14 -21.62
CA GLU A 871 -4.11 -30.41 -21.13
C GLU A 871 -3.11 -31.22 -20.30
N ALA A 872 -1.80 -31.08 -20.54
CA ALA A 872 -0.78 -31.69 -19.69
C ALA A 872 -0.83 -31.15 -18.25
N VAL A 873 -1.13 -29.86 -18.07
CA VAL A 873 -1.30 -29.23 -16.74
C VAL A 873 -2.52 -29.80 -16.03
N ASP A 874 -3.65 -29.95 -16.72
CA ASP A 874 -4.87 -30.55 -16.14
C ASP A 874 -4.64 -32.01 -15.76
N ALA A 875 -4.00 -32.79 -16.63
CA ALA A 875 -3.70 -34.19 -16.39
C ALA A 875 -2.76 -34.38 -15.18
N VAL A 876 -1.68 -33.60 -15.09
CA VAL A 876 -0.74 -33.63 -13.96
C VAL A 876 -1.46 -33.18 -12.68
N LYS A 877 -2.21 -32.07 -12.71
CA LYS A 877 -2.93 -31.57 -11.53
C LYS A 877 -4.00 -32.56 -11.05
N ARG A 878 -4.60 -33.36 -11.93
CA ARG A 878 -5.58 -34.39 -11.56
C ARG A 878 -4.94 -35.56 -10.81
N HIS A 879 -3.72 -35.95 -11.18
CA HIS A 879 -3.00 -37.06 -10.54
C HIS A 879 -2.19 -36.64 -9.32
N ALA A 880 -1.87 -35.34 -9.19
CA ALA A 880 -1.23 -34.73 -8.03
C ALA A 880 -2.03 -33.52 -7.52
N PRO A 881 -3.29 -33.69 -7.06
CA PRO A 881 -4.19 -32.57 -6.75
C PRO A 881 -3.72 -31.70 -5.58
N GLU A 882 -2.99 -32.29 -4.63
CA GLU A 882 -2.49 -31.63 -3.42
C GLU A 882 -1.14 -30.93 -3.63
N VAL A 883 -0.40 -31.25 -4.70
CA VAL A 883 0.89 -30.62 -5.01
C VAL A 883 0.67 -29.38 -5.87
N ALA A 884 1.43 -28.32 -5.63
CA ALA A 884 1.35 -27.10 -6.43
C ALA A 884 1.93 -27.37 -7.84
N VAL A 885 1.16 -27.05 -8.88
CA VAL A 885 1.57 -27.24 -10.28
C VAL A 885 2.05 -25.92 -10.86
N VAL A 886 3.27 -25.93 -11.42
CA VAL A 886 3.86 -24.83 -12.18
C VAL A 886 3.65 -25.07 -13.66
N ALA A 887 3.10 -24.10 -14.38
CA ALA A 887 3.03 -24.12 -15.84
C ALA A 887 4.14 -23.24 -16.42
N GLU A 888 5.11 -23.86 -17.10
CA GLU A 888 6.21 -23.18 -17.78
C GLU A 888 5.75 -22.65 -19.15
N MET A 889 5.07 -21.50 -19.14
CA MET A 889 4.45 -20.93 -20.35
C MET A 889 5.46 -20.16 -21.23
N MET A 890 6.54 -19.64 -20.64
CA MET A 890 7.71 -19.05 -21.33
C MET A 890 7.38 -18.04 -22.44
N SER A 891 6.34 -17.23 -22.22
CA SER A 891 5.93 -16.18 -23.15
C SER A 891 6.38 -14.80 -22.66
N ALA A 892 6.83 -13.95 -23.60
CA ALA A 892 7.28 -12.58 -23.33
C ALA A 892 6.18 -11.52 -23.60
N ASP A 893 5.10 -11.93 -24.26
CA ASP A 893 3.95 -11.12 -24.63
C ASP A 893 2.65 -11.87 -24.27
N TRP A 894 1.48 -11.27 -24.57
CA TRP A 894 0.19 -11.88 -24.25
C TRP A 894 0.02 -12.35 -22.79
N GLY A 895 0.67 -11.67 -21.85
CA GLY A 895 0.83 -12.18 -20.47
C GLY A 895 -0.47 -12.51 -19.74
N ARG A 896 -1.57 -11.79 -20.02
CA ARG A 896 -2.91 -12.13 -19.51
C ARG A 896 -3.34 -13.53 -19.96
N ASP A 897 -3.29 -13.78 -21.26
CA ASP A 897 -3.85 -14.98 -21.87
C ASP A 897 -3.08 -16.23 -21.44
N GLN A 898 -1.77 -16.09 -21.26
CA GLN A 898 -0.90 -17.16 -20.73
C GLN A 898 -1.30 -17.57 -19.31
N VAL A 899 -1.59 -16.59 -18.46
CA VAL A 899 -2.07 -16.83 -17.10
C VAL A 899 -3.47 -17.44 -17.10
N GLU A 900 -4.38 -16.94 -17.94
CA GLU A 900 -5.74 -17.49 -18.07
C GLU A 900 -5.71 -18.95 -18.50
N LEU A 901 -4.95 -19.29 -19.56
CA LEU A 901 -4.81 -20.66 -20.05
C LEU A 901 -4.25 -21.61 -18.98
N ALA A 902 -3.17 -21.21 -18.31
CA ALA A 902 -2.53 -22.03 -17.28
C ALA A 902 -3.45 -22.22 -16.05
N ALA A 903 -4.03 -21.14 -15.54
CA ALA A 903 -4.91 -21.19 -14.38
C ALA A 903 -6.18 -22.02 -14.66
N GLU A 904 -6.76 -21.88 -15.85
CA GLU A 904 -7.88 -22.69 -16.29
C GLU A 904 -7.49 -24.17 -16.33
N ALA A 905 -6.30 -24.53 -16.79
CA ALA A 905 -5.81 -25.90 -16.77
C ALA A 905 -5.45 -26.43 -15.37
N GLY A 906 -5.53 -25.58 -14.33
CA GLY A 906 -5.32 -25.99 -12.94
C GLY A 906 -3.95 -25.65 -12.37
N ALA A 907 -3.14 -24.82 -13.06
CA ALA A 907 -1.89 -24.33 -12.52
C ALA A 907 -2.10 -23.49 -11.24
N ASP A 908 -1.14 -23.61 -10.33
CA ASP A 908 -1.06 -22.80 -9.12
C ASP A 908 0.01 -21.69 -9.26
N VAL A 909 1.02 -21.95 -10.10
CA VAL A 909 2.11 -21.03 -10.44
C VAL A 909 2.24 -20.95 -11.97
N VAL A 910 2.44 -19.75 -12.50
CA VAL A 910 2.68 -19.50 -13.92
C VAL A 910 4.07 -18.89 -14.09
N LEU A 911 4.91 -19.53 -14.92
CA LEU A 911 6.25 -19.05 -15.24
C LEU A 911 6.26 -18.43 -16.64
N LEU A 912 6.62 -17.15 -16.71
CA LEU A 912 6.86 -16.39 -17.95
C LEU A 912 8.35 -16.10 -18.13
N ILE A 913 8.76 -15.58 -19.29
CA ILE A 913 10.17 -15.31 -19.62
C ILE A 913 10.50 -13.82 -19.71
N GLY A 914 11.64 -13.41 -19.14
CA GLY A 914 12.31 -12.14 -19.47
C GLY A 914 12.99 -12.25 -20.84
N PRO A 915 12.78 -11.32 -21.80
CA PRO A 915 12.57 -9.89 -21.61
C PRO A 915 11.13 -9.39 -21.91
N ALA A 916 10.16 -9.83 -21.11
CA ALA A 916 8.80 -9.29 -21.19
C ALA A 916 8.73 -7.78 -20.91
N SER A 917 7.84 -7.06 -21.61
CA SER A 917 7.56 -5.66 -21.32
C SER A 917 6.80 -5.50 -20.00
N ILE A 918 6.96 -4.36 -19.32
CA ILE A 918 6.18 -4.08 -18.10
C ILE A 918 4.67 -4.08 -18.36
N ALA A 919 4.23 -3.74 -19.56
CA ALA A 919 2.81 -3.80 -19.95
C ALA A 919 2.32 -5.26 -19.98
N SER A 920 3.09 -6.18 -20.58
CA SER A 920 2.79 -7.61 -20.61
C SER A 920 2.76 -8.20 -19.20
N VAL A 921 3.78 -7.89 -18.39
CA VAL A 921 3.88 -8.37 -17.00
C VAL A 921 2.75 -7.80 -16.14
N SER A 922 2.41 -6.52 -16.28
CA SER A 922 1.29 -5.91 -15.55
C SER A 922 -0.05 -6.55 -15.93
N ALA A 923 -0.25 -6.89 -17.20
CA ALA A 923 -1.44 -7.61 -17.65
C ALA A 923 -1.50 -9.04 -17.08
N ALA A 924 -0.35 -9.74 -17.02
CA ALA A 924 -0.22 -11.05 -16.39
C ALA A 924 -0.49 -10.98 -14.89
N VAL A 925 0.09 -10.01 -14.16
CA VAL A 925 -0.16 -9.80 -12.72
C VAL A 925 -1.64 -9.53 -12.46
N GLY A 926 -2.30 -8.74 -13.30
CA GLY A 926 -3.74 -8.50 -13.21
C GLY A 926 -4.55 -9.81 -13.31
N ALA A 927 -4.24 -10.66 -14.29
CA ALA A 927 -4.87 -11.97 -14.45
C ALA A 927 -4.54 -12.92 -13.28
N ALA A 928 -3.29 -12.90 -12.80
CA ALA A 928 -2.82 -13.75 -11.72
C ALA A 928 -3.52 -13.40 -10.40
N ARG A 929 -3.75 -12.12 -10.14
CA ARG A 929 -4.55 -11.67 -8.98
C ARG A 929 -6.02 -12.06 -9.13
N ARG A 930 -6.63 -11.83 -10.31
CA ARG A 930 -8.02 -12.20 -10.60
C ARG A 930 -8.28 -13.69 -10.34
N LEU A 931 -7.39 -14.54 -10.86
CA LEU A 931 -7.50 -15.99 -10.78
C LEU A 931 -6.77 -16.59 -9.58
N GLY A 932 -6.17 -15.79 -8.70
CA GLY A 932 -5.47 -16.28 -7.50
C GLY A 932 -4.38 -17.32 -7.82
N VAL A 933 -3.52 -17.05 -8.79
CA VAL A 933 -2.31 -17.85 -9.09
C VAL A 933 -1.05 -17.02 -8.82
N VAL A 934 0.06 -17.70 -8.61
CA VAL A 934 1.39 -17.10 -8.44
C VAL A 934 1.99 -16.81 -9.81
N LEU A 935 2.61 -15.65 -9.98
CA LEU A 935 3.33 -15.31 -11.22
C LEU A 935 4.83 -15.21 -10.98
N THR A 936 5.62 -16.01 -11.68
CA THR A 936 7.08 -15.98 -11.66
C THR A 936 7.63 -15.57 -13.02
N LEU A 937 8.84 -14.99 -13.01
CA LEU A 937 9.50 -14.52 -14.22
C LEU A 937 10.92 -15.06 -14.31
N ASP A 938 11.23 -15.75 -15.41
CA ASP A 938 12.61 -16.13 -15.72
C ASP A 938 13.44 -14.88 -15.98
N ALA A 939 14.55 -14.76 -15.27
CA ALA A 939 15.50 -13.65 -15.31
C ALA A 939 16.81 -14.17 -15.93
N PRO A 940 16.90 -14.24 -17.28
CA PRO A 940 18.09 -14.76 -17.93
C PRO A 940 19.31 -13.91 -17.56
N SER A 941 20.49 -14.54 -17.37
CA SER A 941 21.66 -13.90 -16.76
C SER A 941 22.12 -12.59 -17.42
N ARG A 942 21.85 -12.41 -18.72
CA ARG A 942 22.12 -11.17 -19.48
C ARG A 942 21.15 -10.00 -19.19
N HIS A 943 20.06 -10.25 -18.47
CA HIS A 943 18.97 -9.30 -18.16
C HIS A 943 18.80 -9.09 -16.64
N VAL A 944 19.75 -9.56 -15.82
CA VAL A 944 19.76 -9.28 -14.37
C VAL A 944 20.22 -7.84 -14.15
N ASP A 945 19.38 -6.90 -14.56
CA ASP A 945 19.55 -5.46 -14.35
C ASP A 945 18.76 -5.03 -13.10
N PRO A 946 19.37 -4.34 -12.13
CA PRO A 946 18.68 -3.94 -10.90
C PRO A 946 17.45 -3.05 -11.10
N SER A 947 17.41 -2.23 -12.15
CA SER A 947 16.24 -1.40 -12.44
C SER A 947 15.09 -2.24 -12.97
N TRP A 948 15.38 -3.16 -13.91
CA TRP A 948 14.38 -4.09 -14.43
C TRP A 948 13.82 -5.01 -13.33
N LEU A 949 14.68 -5.57 -12.46
CA LEU A 949 14.22 -6.41 -11.34
C LEU A 949 13.26 -5.65 -10.43
N ARG A 950 13.60 -4.41 -10.05
CA ARG A 950 12.74 -3.57 -9.23
C ARG A 950 11.43 -3.23 -9.93
N ASP A 951 11.47 -2.97 -11.24
CA ASP A 951 10.27 -2.66 -12.01
C ASP A 951 9.34 -3.87 -12.13
N MET A 952 9.87 -5.08 -12.30
CA MET A 952 9.07 -6.31 -12.33
C MET A 952 8.50 -6.66 -10.95
N GLU A 953 9.27 -6.50 -9.88
CA GLU A 953 8.82 -6.65 -8.49
C GLU A 953 7.69 -5.65 -8.16
N ARG A 954 7.85 -4.39 -8.58
CA ARG A 954 6.81 -3.34 -8.46
C ARG A 954 5.58 -3.63 -9.30
N ALA A 955 5.73 -4.20 -10.50
CA ALA A 955 4.61 -4.65 -11.32
C ALA A 955 3.78 -5.71 -10.57
N GLY A 956 4.41 -6.48 -9.68
CA GLY A 956 3.73 -7.32 -8.69
C GLY A 956 3.91 -8.82 -8.89
N ILE A 957 4.98 -9.25 -9.58
CA ILE A 957 5.38 -10.66 -9.65
C ILE A 957 5.66 -11.23 -8.25
N ASP A 958 5.71 -12.55 -8.14
CA ASP A 958 5.84 -13.26 -6.86
C ASP A 958 7.18 -13.98 -6.68
N GLY A 959 7.99 -14.09 -7.74
CA GLY A 959 9.31 -14.72 -7.70
C GLY A 959 10.09 -14.58 -9.00
N PHE A 960 11.40 -14.80 -8.92
CA PHE A 960 12.28 -14.91 -10.08
C PHE A 960 12.72 -16.35 -10.29
N VAL A 961 12.91 -16.74 -11.53
CA VAL A 961 13.53 -18.00 -11.92
C VAL A 961 14.83 -17.71 -12.65
N VAL A 962 15.85 -18.53 -12.43
CA VAL A 962 17.09 -18.49 -13.21
C VAL A 962 17.24 -19.82 -13.92
N THR A 963 16.95 -19.84 -15.21
CA THR A 963 17.16 -21.01 -16.05
C THR A 963 18.55 -21.02 -16.71
N THR A 964 19.15 -22.20 -16.81
CA THR A 964 20.36 -22.40 -17.62
C THR A 964 19.97 -22.86 -19.01
N ASN A 965 20.51 -22.19 -20.03
CA ASN A 965 20.37 -22.69 -21.39
C ASN A 965 21.11 -24.03 -21.53
N ILE A 966 20.35 -25.10 -21.75
CA ILE A 966 20.86 -26.46 -21.88
C ILE A 966 21.76 -26.67 -23.11
N ASP A 967 21.54 -25.90 -24.19
CA ASP A 967 22.29 -25.98 -25.45
C ASP A 967 23.69 -25.34 -25.34
N LEU A 968 23.87 -24.43 -24.40
CA LEU A 968 25.18 -23.85 -24.07
C LEU A 968 26.03 -24.77 -23.17
N GLY A 969 25.50 -25.96 -22.83
CA GLY A 969 26.07 -26.93 -21.91
C GLY A 969 25.63 -26.72 -20.45
N VAL A 970 25.61 -27.80 -19.67
CA VAL A 970 25.27 -27.77 -18.23
C VAL A 970 26.34 -26.94 -17.50
N GLY A 971 25.99 -25.73 -17.12
CA GLY A 971 26.94 -24.67 -16.78
C GLY A 971 27.19 -24.48 -15.29
N GLY A 972 27.69 -25.49 -14.56
CA GLY A 972 28.28 -25.35 -13.21
C GLY A 972 27.54 -24.38 -12.26
N THR A 973 28.27 -23.49 -11.58
CA THR A 973 27.74 -22.56 -10.56
C THR A 973 27.08 -21.28 -11.11
N ARG A 974 26.90 -21.15 -12.44
CA ARG A 974 26.41 -19.91 -13.08
C ARG A 974 24.99 -19.50 -12.63
N PRO A 975 24.02 -20.41 -12.46
CA PRO A 975 22.68 -20.05 -11.99
C PRO A 975 22.70 -19.49 -10.58
N LEU A 976 23.52 -20.07 -9.70
CA LEU A 976 23.71 -19.60 -8.33
C LEU A 976 24.32 -18.19 -8.28
N ALA A 977 25.24 -17.88 -9.21
CA ALA A 977 25.80 -16.52 -9.32
C ALA A 977 24.74 -15.48 -9.74
N ALA A 978 23.90 -15.79 -10.73
CA ALA A 978 22.81 -14.89 -11.13
C ALA A 978 21.76 -14.76 -10.02
N ALA A 979 21.42 -15.87 -9.35
CA ALA A 979 20.52 -15.87 -8.20
C ALA A 979 21.05 -14.99 -7.07
N ARG A 980 22.36 -15.04 -6.76
CA ARG A 980 23.00 -14.14 -5.80
C ARG A 980 22.82 -12.67 -6.18
N THR A 981 23.00 -12.31 -7.45
CA THR A 981 22.78 -10.94 -7.94
C THR A 981 21.32 -10.51 -7.76
N ILE A 982 20.35 -11.37 -8.10
CA ILE A 982 18.92 -11.10 -7.89
C ILE A 982 18.64 -10.90 -6.40
N ARG A 983 19.15 -11.80 -5.54
CA ARG A 983 18.94 -11.72 -4.08
C ARG A 983 19.53 -10.46 -3.46
N ALA A 984 20.59 -9.90 -4.03
CA ALA A 984 21.17 -8.63 -3.59
C ALA A 984 20.28 -7.42 -3.93
N CYS A 985 19.30 -7.58 -4.83
CA CYS A 985 18.44 -6.49 -5.31
C CYS A 985 16.94 -6.70 -5.05
N SER A 986 16.52 -7.91 -4.68
CA SER A 986 15.12 -8.30 -4.49
C SER A 986 14.96 -9.22 -3.27
N GLU A 987 13.84 -9.06 -2.58
CA GLU A 987 13.44 -9.91 -1.45
C GLU A 987 12.47 -11.04 -1.88
N LEU A 988 12.17 -11.16 -3.17
CA LEU A 988 11.36 -12.25 -3.69
C LEU A 988 12.11 -13.60 -3.69
N PRO A 989 11.40 -14.74 -3.62
CA PRO A 989 12.00 -16.05 -3.82
C PRO A 989 12.70 -16.17 -5.17
N VAL A 990 13.83 -16.87 -5.20
CA VAL A 990 14.58 -17.18 -6.42
C VAL A 990 14.64 -18.70 -6.62
N ALA A 991 14.05 -19.17 -7.73
CA ALA A 991 14.19 -20.55 -8.18
C ALA A 991 15.39 -20.68 -9.12
N VAL A 992 16.12 -21.79 -9.05
CA VAL A 992 17.31 -22.03 -9.89
C VAL A 992 17.20 -23.37 -10.63
N SER A 993 17.46 -23.35 -11.93
CA SER A 993 17.58 -24.53 -12.79
C SER A 993 18.95 -24.56 -13.44
N GLY A 994 19.67 -25.67 -13.32
CA GLY A 994 21.08 -25.76 -13.71
C GLY A 994 21.61 -27.15 -14.04
N GLY A 995 20.72 -28.13 -14.23
CA GLY A 995 21.12 -29.53 -14.38
C GLY A 995 21.58 -30.17 -13.08
N PHE A 996 21.10 -29.67 -11.94
CA PHE A 996 21.45 -30.19 -10.62
C PHE A 996 21.06 -31.66 -10.46
N GLY A 997 21.95 -32.45 -9.88
CA GLY A 997 21.69 -33.82 -9.43
C GLY A 997 21.81 -33.97 -7.91
N ILE A 998 21.51 -35.17 -7.39
CA ILE A 998 21.69 -35.50 -5.95
C ILE A 998 23.15 -35.33 -5.48
N ALA A 999 24.12 -35.46 -6.40
CA ALA A 999 25.55 -35.38 -6.09
C ALA A 999 26.14 -33.97 -6.18
N ASP A 1000 25.34 -32.93 -6.46
CA ASP A 1000 25.84 -31.56 -6.58
C ASP A 1000 26.00 -30.89 -5.21
N ASP A 1001 27.22 -30.96 -4.65
CA ASP A 1001 27.62 -30.23 -3.44
C ASP A 1001 27.41 -28.71 -3.56
N ALA A 1002 27.45 -28.19 -4.79
CA ALA A 1002 27.24 -26.77 -5.06
C ALA A 1002 25.81 -26.31 -4.71
N LEU A 1003 24.81 -27.19 -4.86
CA LEU A 1003 23.41 -26.87 -4.54
C LEU A 1003 23.18 -26.91 -3.02
N THR A 1004 23.66 -27.97 -2.36
CA THR A 1004 23.49 -28.17 -0.91
C THR A 1004 24.32 -27.19 -0.08
N GLY A 1005 25.47 -26.75 -0.59
CA GLY A 1005 26.34 -25.78 0.09
C GLY A 1005 26.00 -24.30 -0.16
N SER A 1006 25.08 -23.97 -1.06
CA SER A 1006 24.77 -22.58 -1.42
C SER A 1006 23.54 -22.03 -0.69
N ALA A 1007 23.66 -20.80 -0.21
CA ALA A 1007 22.54 -20.04 0.34
C ALA A 1007 21.75 -19.22 -0.71
N ASP A 1008 22.19 -19.24 -1.97
CA ASP A 1008 21.81 -18.26 -3.01
C ASP A 1008 20.50 -18.58 -3.75
N TRP A 1009 19.80 -19.66 -3.41
CA TRP A 1009 18.52 -20.05 -4.02
C TRP A 1009 17.42 -20.16 -2.97
N ASP A 1010 16.19 -20.47 -3.38
CA ASP A 1010 15.07 -20.83 -2.48
C ASP A 1010 14.34 -22.09 -2.96
N ILE A 1011 14.20 -22.23 -4.28
CA ILE A 1011 13.60 -23.39 -4.94
C ILE A 1011 14.62 -24.00 -5.91
N ALA A 1012 14.91 -25.30 -5.77
CA ALA A 1012 15.76 -26.03 -6.69
C ALA A 1012 14.91 -26.75 -7.73
N ILE A 1013 15.12 -26.43 -9.01
CA ILE A 1013 14.42 -27.05 -10.14
C ILE A 1013 15.29 -28.19 -10.68
N VAL A 1014 14.73 -29.40 -10.67
CA VAL A 1014 15.40 -30.63 -11.12
C VAL A 1014 14.58 -31.31 -12.22
N GLY A 1015 15.14 -31.35 -13.43
CA GLY A 1015 14.52 -32.00 -14.60
C GLY A 1015 15.06 -33.41 -14.86
N ARG A 1016 15.96 -33.54 -15.84
CA ARG A 1016 16.51 -34.83 -16.33
C ARG A 1016 17.00 -35.79 -15.24
N GLY A 1017 17.60 -35.30 -14.17
CA GLY A 1017 18.06 -36.13 -13.04
C GLY A 1017 16.95 -36.99 -12.42
N VAL A 1018 15.69 -36.56 -12.54
CA VAL A 1018 14.48 -37.31 -12.16
C VAL A 1018 13.80 -37.90 -13.40
N ALA A 1019 13.53 -37.06 -14.41
CA ALA A 1019 12.66 -37.45 -15.52
C ALA A 1019 13.23 -38.61 -16.36
N GLU A 1020 14.55 -38.65 -16.54
CA GLU A 1020 15.27 -39.69 -17.28
C GLU A 1020 15.79 -40.81 -16.36
N ALA A 1021 15.50 -40.77 -15.06
CA ALA A 1021 15.91 -41.81 -14.13
C ALA A 1021 15.18 -43.13 -14.41
N VAL A 1022 15.90 -44.24 -14.24
CA VAL A 1022 15.32 -45.59 -14.33
C VAL A 1022 14.22 -45.77 -13.26
N THR A 1023 14.45 -45.26 -12.05
CA THR A 1023 13.48 -45.25 -10.95
C THR A 1023 13.25 -43.81 -10.43
N PRO A 1024 12.33 -43.03 -11.04
CA PRO A 1024 12.05 -41.66 -10.62
C PRO A 1024 11.63 -41.56 -9.15
N ALA A 1025 10.84 -42.52 -8.66
CA ALA A 1025 10.39 -42.54 -7.27
C ALA A 1025 11.56 -42.57 -6.27
N ASP A 1026 12.56 -43.43 -6.47
CA ASP A 1026 13.74 -43.51 -5.58
C ASP A 1026 14.54 -42.20 -5.59
N MET A 1027 14.71 -41.63 -6.79
CA MET A 1027 15.40 -40.35 -6.98
C MET A 1027 14.69 -39.22 -6.25
N LEU A 1028 13.36 -39.15 -6.35
CA LEU A 1028 12.52 -38.14 -5.71
C LEU A 1028 12.56 -38.23 -4.19
N HIS A 1029 12.49 -39.44 -3.62
CA HIS A 1029 12.62 -39.63 -2.17
C HIS A 1029 13.99 -39.15 -1.67
N ARG A 1030 15.07 -39.48 -2.38
CA ARG A 1030 16.42 -39.04 -2.02
C ARG A 1030 16.60 -37.53 -2.16
N LEU A 1031 16.08 -36.94 -3.24
CA LEU A 1031 16.16 -35.50 -3.50
C LEU A 1031 15.40 -34.71 -2.42
N THR A 1032 14.19 -35.13 -2.09
CA THR A 1032 13.36 -34.48 -1.07
C THR A 1032 14.00 -34.60 0.31
N ALA A 1033 14.54 -35.78 0.66
CA ALA A 1033 15.30 -35.98 1.90
C ALA A 1033 16.55 -35.09 1.97
N LEU A 1034 17.30 -34.95 0.87
CA LEU A 1034 18.50 -34.10 0.80
C LEU A 1034 18.15 -32.62 1.01
N ILE A 1035 17.12 -32.13 0.32
CA ILE A 1035 16.73 -30.71 0.38
C ILE A 1035 16.14 -30.37 1.77
N HIS A 1036 15.33 -31.27 2.35
CA HIS A 1036 14.78 -31.09 3.69
C HIS A 1036 15.85 -31.15 4.79
N THR A 1037 16.84 -32.04 4.68
CA THR A 1037 17.97 -32.09 5.64
C THR A 1037 18.84 -30.83 5.54
N THR A 1038 19.08 -30.31 4.34
CA THR A 1038 19.81 -29.05 4.13
C THR A 1038 19.09 -27.85 4.76
N HIS A 1039 17.74 -27.85 4.79
CA HIS A 1039 16.95 -26.82 5.46
C HIS A 1039 17.19 -26.75 6.98
N HIS A 1040 17.42 -27.90 7.62
CA HIS A 1040 17.66 -27.97 9.07
C HIS A 1040 19.09 -27.56 9.45
N GLY A 1041 20.09 -27.82 8.59
CA GLY A 1041 21.49 -27.46 8.83
C GLY A 1041 21.80 -25.97 8.75
N THR A 1042 20.97 -25.16 8.07
CA THR A 1042 21.16 -23.70 7.98
C THR A 1042 20.54 -22.90 9.14
N ARG A 1043 19.87 -23.57 10.09
CA ARG A 1043 19.29 -22.95 11.31
C ARG A 1043 20.17 -23.12 12.57
N SER A 1044 21.31 -23.81 12.47
CA SER A 1044 22.24 -24.04 13.60
C SER A 1044 23.32 -22.97 13.74
#